data_AF-A0AAE0F9G1-F1
#
_entry.id   AF-A0AAE0F9G1-F1
#
_cell.length_a   1.000
_cell.length_b   1.000
_cell.length_c   1.000
_cell.angle_alpha   90.00
_cell.angle_beta   90.00
_cell.angle_gamma   90.00
#
_symmetry.space_group_name_H-M   'P 1'
#
loop_
_entity.id
_entity.type
_entity.pdbx_description
1 polymer ?
#
loop_
_entity_poly.entity_id
_entity_poly.type
_entity_poly.pdbx_seq_one_letter_code
_entity_poly.pdbx_strand_id
1 'polypeptide(L)'
;MRVLFRQYKIKHRPGPPYMHEFQAQIEVLWRDMAKIMTTTMKTYAAPLNVWPLAALHAINTIMNAMPNRHLAMDSPHYRFTGSQFDYTQLRPFWSECYVWQDPDQRQKDGETTQVSAKLIDNAPNATTTLATSTAGDTNVYYPCFAQCAARPVDRHKYHPATFVSVDHSPDAQLRYQVYFNSLDAHSTAYCDTDAVVLDTSVKAMLLATRDSDDVPSDFPDDVFMEEPDDIKAKAALLGPNRRHWNAAMDKEMAGVCEQGRAVLTKSFPKDAKVLPTKLVGKKKRNTDGTLDKFKMRCTTRGDLDKSYYSDFGVFAPTANLHTFRLLMALCILHSCIPYHYDVSQAFLQAPIPEDEQYYIKLPKEYVHPEGYIGAKMLYALYGHRTSGRRWSETAHKFMSDNFPKLKRSTFDECLYIGNVNGKLMMVLIYVDDFVVGCADELTKAYFHERIMNTFTATYSGIINQFLQLKIEVTTEINDKGDTVPIKIDISNERSIEHLASKFAINTSKQHPRSPMLEGLNIKLPDADAIDRSIETPLRSIVYSLLWLARTIRPDIYYHVTCLAQFCHTPTAEIMKAAKRILAYVYGTRDFSLTYECDKTLPRLAVYCDADHAGDTSDRNSVSGYCLYLHGMLIDWWSKKQKSSTTLSSTEAEYIAMSEACTSALGIRNTLHEYWDFENSSIPVHIDNEAVTHIATQRQLSSRLKHVEVRYHALRQWCTGENSKFHTVWISTDDNMADIFTKALPITKHGVPLITKHTAALLNIKDRKVQLQEQLQAAAKQQQHAAQQKLEKQQSNESIILATLRIKAWTQSTP
;
A
#
# COMPACT_ATOMS: atom_id res chain seq x y z
N MET A 1 -10.68 -23.68 -36.22
CA MET A 1 -9.97 -23.53 -34.91
C MET A 1 -8.93 -24.63 -34.67
N ARG A 2 -9.15 -25.65 -33.82
CA ARG A 2 -8.06 -26.57 -33.35
C ARG A 2 -7.30 -27.32 -34.45
N VAL A 3 -7.95 -27.71 -35.54
CA VAL A 3 -7.30 -28.36 -36.70
C VAL A 3 -6.38 -27.37 -37.43
N LEU A 4 -6.89 -26.16 -37.70
CA LEU A 4 -6.16 -25.04 -38.32
C LEU A 4 -4.86 -24.71 -37.56
N PHE A 5 -4.92 -24.64 -36.23
CA PHE A 5 -3.75 -24.34 -35.39
C PHE A 5 -2.67 -25.42 -35.45
N ARG A 6 -3.03 -26.69 -35.65
CA ARG A 6 -2.04 -27.76 -35.90
C ARG A 6 -1.38 -27.62 -37.27
N GLN A 7 -2.16 -27.30 -38.29
CA GLN A 7 -1.69 -27.16 -39.67
C GLN A 7 -0.65 -26.04 -39.83
N TYR A 8 -0.88 -24.89 -39.20
CA TYR A 8 0.05 -23.75 -39.21
C TYR A 8 1.08 -23.74 -38.06
N LYS A 9 1.23 -24.85 -37.32
CA LYS A 9 2.12 -24.98 -36.14
C LYS A 9 1.91 -23.90 -35.05
N ILE A 10 0.74 -23.26 -34.99
CA ILE A 10 0.42 -22.19 -34.03
C ILE A 10 0.22 -22.82 -32.65
N LYS A 11 1.26 -22.72 -31.81
CA LYS A 11 1.20 -23.12 -30.40
C LYS A 11 0.53 -22.02 -29.58
N HIS A 12 -0.67 -22.30 -29.07
CA HIS A 12 -1.29 -21.48 -28.03
C HIS A 12 -0.39 -21.52 -26.78
N ARG A 13 0.31 -20.42 -26.47
CA ARG A 13 1.02 -20.25 -25.20
C ARG A 13 -0.01 -19.76 -24.17
N PRO A 14 -0.46 -20.59 -23.20
CA PRO A 14 -1.18 -20.04 -22.06
C PRO A 14 -0.22 -19.15 -21.26
N GLY A 15 -0.54 -17.86 -21.16
CA GLY A 15 0.16 -16.99 -20.21
C GLY A 15 0.04 -17.54 -18.79
N PRO A 16 1.05 -17.36 -17.92
CA PRO A 16 0.97 -17.81 -16.54
C PRO A 16 -0.19 -17.09 -15.83
N PRO A 17 -1.19 -17.81 -15.27
CA PRO A 17 -2.43 -17.20 -14.77
C PRO A 17 -2.27 -16.51 -13.40
N TYR A 18 -1.08 -16.00 -13.08
CA TYR A 18 -0.70 -15.52 -11.75
C TYR A 18 0.39 -14.43 -11.76
N MET A 19 0.28 -13.49 -12.69
CA MET A 19 0.74 -12.13 -12.41
C MET A 19 -0.52 -11.36 -11.98
N HIS A 20 -0.70 -11.14 -10.67
CA HIS A 20 -1.79 -10.28 -10.18
C HIS A 20 -1.74 -8.91 -10.86
N GLU A 21 -0.53 -8.45 -11.21
CA GLU A 21 -0.32 -7.25 -11.99
C GLU A 21 -0.86 -7.33 -13.43
N PHE A 22 -0.61 -8.40 -14.21
CA PHE A 22 -1.23 -8.52 -15.54
C PHE A 22 -2.75 -8.69 -15.47
N GLN A 23 -3.27 -9.45 -14.49
CA GLN A 23 -4.71 -9.53 -14.30
C GLN A 23 -5.30 -8.17 -13.89
N ALA A 24 -4.65 -7.43 -12.99
CA ALA A 24 -5.06 -6.08 -12.62
C ALA A 24 -4.89 -5.08 -13.77
N GLN A 25 -3.85 -5.16 -14.60
CA GLN A 25 -3.67 -4.30 -15.78
C GLN A 25 -4.74 -4.57 -16.84
N ILE A 26 -5.09 -5.85 -17.05
CA ILE A 26 -6.20 -6.26 -17.90
C ILE A 26 -7.51 -5.75 -17.28
N GLU A 27 -7.78 -6.02 -16.00
CA GLU A 27 -8.99 -5.57 -15.30
C GLU A 27 -9.13 -4.05 -15.29
N VAL A 28 -8.05 -3.30 -15.07
CA VAL A 28 -7.98 -1.83 -15.16
C VAL A 28 -8.28 -1.39 -16.58
N LEU A 29 -7.66 -1.99 -17.61
CA LEU A 29 -7.95 -1.69 -19.02
C LEU A 29 -9.44 -1.93 -19.35
N TRP A 30 -10.00 -3.09 -18.98
CA TRP A 30 -11.41 -3.43 -19.20
C TRP A 30 -12.35 -2.52 -18.42
N ARG A 31 -12.03 -2.21 -17.15
CA ARG A 31 -12.80 -1.32 -16.28
C ARG A 31 -12.78 0.12 -16.78
N ASP A 32 -11.63 0.60 -17.24
CA ASP A 32 -11.47 1.98 -17.67
C ASP A 32 -12.04 2.17 -19.09
N MET A 33 -11.93 1.18 -19.98
CA MET A 33 -12.72 1.11 -21.23
C MET A 33 -14.22 1.08 -20.95
N ALA A 34 -14.68 0.23 -20.01
CA ALA A 34 -16.08 0.15 -19.65
C ALA A 34 -16.59 1.45 -19.00
N LYS A 35 -15.77 2.15 -18.20
CA LYS A 35 -16.08 3.47 -17.64
C LYS A 35 -16.13 4.55 -18.71
N ILE A 36 -15.15 4.63 -19.60
CA ILE A 36 -15.14 5.61 -20.71
C ILE A 36 -16.40 5.41 -21.57
N MET A 37 -16.67 4.17 -21.97
CA MET A 37 -17.88 3.82 -22.72
C MET A 37 -19.15 4.17 -21.94
N THR A 38 -19.28 3.76 -20.68
CA THR A 38 -20.47 4.03 -19.85
C THR A 38 -20.69 5.53 -19.62
N THR A 39 -19.62 6.29 -19.38
CA THR A 39 -19.69 7.75 -19.24
C THR A 39 -20.13 8.37 -20.55
N THR A 40 -19.53 7.98 -21.68
CA THR A 40 -19.92 8.45 -23.02
C THR A 40 -21.40 8.15 -23.30
N MET A 41 -21.86 6.91 -23.10
CA MET A 41 -23.28 6.54 -23.30
C MET A 41 -24.23 7.30 -22.38
N LYS A 42 -23.84 7.61 -21.14
CA LYS A 42 -24.65 8.41 -20.21
C LYS A 42 -24.68 9.88 -20.60
N THR A 43 -23.53 10.47 -20.94
CA THR A 43 -23.40 11.87 -21.36
C THR A 43 -24.22 12.15 -22.62
N TYR A 44 -24.25 11.20 -23.57
CA TYR A 44 -25.05 11.30 -24.81
C TYR A 44 -26.43 10.62 -24.71
N ALA A 45 -26.91 10.30 -23.50
CA ALA A 45 -28.25 9.75 -23.23
C ALA A 45 -28.65 8.50 -24.07
N ALA A 46 -27.69 7.66 -24.47
CA ALA A 46 -27.93 6.50 -25.32
C ALA A 46 -28.80 5.45 -24.59
N PRO A 47 -29.83 4.88 -25.23
CA PRO A 47 -30.77 3.97 -24.56
C PRO A 47 -30.09 2.64 -24.14
N LEU A 48 -30.40 2.13 -22.95
CA LEU A 48 -29.67 1.00 -22.34
C LEU A 48 -29.64 -0.29 -23.20
N ASN A 49 -30.61 -0.48 -24.08
CA ASN A 49 -30.70 -1.67 -24.93
C ASN A 49 -29.59 -1.77 -25.99
N VAL A 50 -28.95 -0.66 -26.40
CA VAL A 50 -27.85 -0.68 -27.38
C VAL A 50 -26.46 -0.80 -26.75
N TRP A 51 -26.34 -0.62 -25.43
CA TRP A 51 -25.04 -0.66 -24.72
C TRP A 51 -24.31 -1.99 -24.84
N PRO A 52 -24.96 -3.18 -24.76
CA PRO A 52 -24.25 -4.45 -24.91
C PRO A 52 -23.67 -4.63 -26.31
N LEU A 53 -24.39 -4.17 -27.34
CA LEU A 53 -23.97 -4.26 -28.74
C LEU A 53 -22.79 -3.32 -29.03
N ALA A 54 -22.85 -2.09 -28.49
CA ALA A 54 -21.76 -1.11 -28.53
C ALA A 54 -20.46 -1.68 -27.94
N ALA A 55 -20.56 -2.23 -26.73
CA ALA A 55 -19.43 -2.84 -26.02
C ALA A 55 -18.82 -4.00 -26.81
N LEU A 56 -19.67 -4.89 -27.33
CA LEU A 56 -19.21 -6.06 -28.07
C LEU A 56 -18.50 -5.68 -29.39
N HIS A 57 -19.02 -4.68 -30.10
CA HIS A 57 -18.51 -4.29 -31.41
C HIS A 57 -17.22 -3.46 -31.31
N ALA A 58 -17.19 -2.44 -30.44
CA ALA A 58 -16.01 -1.58 -30.29
C ALA A 58 -14.80 -2.37 -29.76
N ILE A 59 -14.98 -3.19 -28.72
CA ILE A 59 -13.88 -3.93 -28.09
C ILE A 59 -13.35 -5.01 -29.03
N ASN A 60 -14.21 -5.85 -29.62
CA ASN A 60 -13.74 -6.95 -30.46
C ASN A 60 -13.21 -6.50 -31.82
N THR A 61 -13.80 -5.47 -32.45
CA THR A 61 -13.34 -5.03 -33.78
C THR A 61 -12.00 -4.32 -33.66
N ILE A 62 -11.87 -3.35 -32.75
CA ILE A 62 -10.65 -2.54 -32.61
C ILE A 62 -9.48 -3.42 -32.11
N MET A 63 -9.67 -4.28 -31.11
CA MET A 63 -8.58 -5.14 -30.61
C MET A 63 -8.06 -6.15 -31.63
N ASN A 64 -8.90 -6.61 -32.56
CA ASN A 64 -8.47 -7.54 -33.62
C ASN A 64 -7.97 -6.83 -34.89
N ALA A 65 -8.39 -5.58 -35.13
CA ALA A 65 -7.95 -4.75 -36.26
C ALA A 65 -6.63 -4.00 -36.01
N MET A 66 -6.24 -3.74 -34.76
CA MET A 66 -5.02 -2.98 -34.47
C MET A 66 -3.73 -3.81 -34.59
N PRO A 67 -2.64 -3.24 -35.13
CA PRO A 67 -1.28 -3.79 -35.08
C PRO A 67 -0.85 -4.29 -33.69
N ASN A 68 -0.19 -5.44 -33.61
CA ASN A 68 0.28 -6.03 -32.37
C ASN A 68 1.77 -6.38 -32.44
N ARG A 69 2.57 -5.85 -31.49
CA ARG A 69 4.02 -6.11 -31.42
C ARG A 69 4.40 -7.59 -31.33
N HIS A 70 3.57 -8.41 -30.67
CA HIS A 70 3.78 -9.88 -30.59
C HIS A 70 3.53 -10.61 -31.91
N LEU A 71 2.96 -9.93 -32.90
CA LEU A 71 2.75 -10.38 -34.27
C LEU A 71 3.66 -9.63 -35.25
N ALA A 72 4.78 -9.06 -34.76
CA ALA A 72 5.70 -8.23 -35.54
C ALA A 72 5.03 -7.02 -36.22
N MET A 73 4.17 -6.32 -35.48
CA MET A 73 3.35 -5.17 -35.93
C MET A 73 2.23 -5.51 -36.93
N ASP A 74 1.96 -6.78 -37.19
CA ASP A 74 0.75 -7.19 -37.87
C ASP A 74 -0.48 -7.12 -36.95
N SER A 75 -1.66 -6.84 -37.51
CA SER A 75 -2.91 -6.99 -36.76
C SER A 75 -3.29 -8.47 -36.60
N PRO A 76 -4.01 -8.85 -35.51
CA PRO A 76 -4.60 -10.18 -35.39
C PRO A 76 -5.48 -10.56 -36.59
N HIS A 77 -6.18 -9.58 -37.17
CA HIS A 77 -6.90 -9.74 -38.44
C HIS A 77 -5.96 -10.13 -39.58
N TYR A 78 -4.93 -9.34 -39.89
CA TYR A 78 -3.98 -9.65 -40.98
C TYR A 78 -3.32 -11.02 -40.82
N ARG A 79 -2.92 -11.39 -39.60
CA ARG A 79 -2.37 -12.73 -39.32
C ARG A 79 -3.35 -13.88 -39.46
N PHE A 80 -4.66 -13.60 -39.39
CA PHE A 80 -5.71 -14.60 -39.50
C PHE A 80 -6.30 -14.73 -40.91
N THR A 81 -6.42 -13.62 -41.64
CA THR A 81 -7.03 -13.54 -42.97
C THR A 81 -6.02 -13.46 -44.12
N GLY A 82 -4.80 -12.99 -43.84
CA GLY A 82 -3.80 -12.64 -44.87
C GLY A 82 -4.07 -11.30 -45.57
N SER A 83 -5.15 -10.58 -45.22
CA SER A 83 -5.55 -9.29 -45.79
C SER A 83 -5.43 -8.18 -44.74
N GLN A 84 -4.98 -6.99 -45.13
CA GLN A 84 -4.97 -5.85 -44.20
C GLN A 84 -6.40 -5.51 -43.78
N PHE A 85 -6.57 -5.04 -42.54
CA PHE A 85 -7.90 -4.66 -42.05
C PHE A 85 -8.32 -3.35 -42.72
N ASP A 86 -9.49 -3.37 -43.36
CA ASP A 86 -10.07 -2.19 -43.99
C ASP A 86 -10.67 -1.26 -42.93
N TYR A 87 -9.89 -0.26 -42.52
CA TYR A 87 -10.31 0.75 -41.54
C TYR A 87 -11.50 1.59 -42.01
N THR A 88 -11.86 1.59 -43.30
CA THR A 88 -13.09 2.25 -43.78
C THR A 88 -14.37 1.55 -43.32
N GLN A 89 -14.27 0.35 -42.74
CA GLN A 89 -15.38 -0.36 -42.10
C GLN A 89 -15.62 0.08 -40.64
N LEU A 90 -14.69 0.82 -40.03
CA LEU A 90 -14.96 1.46 -38.75
C LEU A 90 -16.00 2.57 -38.94
N ARG A 91 -17.08 2.50 -38.17
CA ARG A 91 -18.10 3.55 -38.09
C ARG A 91 -17.93 4.28 -36.74
N PRO A 92 -17.89 5.63 -36.71
CA PRO A 92 -17.79 6.36 -35.45
C PRO A 92 -19.03 6.08 -34.59
N PHE A 93 -18.83 5.97 -33.28
CA PHE A 93 -19.85 5.53 -32.34
C PHE A 93 -20.42 6.74 -31.58
N TRP A 94 -21.66 7.13 -31.88
CA TRP A 94 -22.38 8.29 -31.31
C TRP A 94 -21.59 9.62 -31.35
N SER A 95 -20.97 9.90 -32.50
CA SER A 95 -20.48 11.24 -32.83
C SER A 95 -21.64 12.17 -33.18
N GLU A 96 -21.57 13.44 -32.78
CA GLU A 96 -22.46 14.48 -33.29
C GLU A 96 -22.23 14.65 -34.81
N CYS A 97 -23.31 14.50 -35.59
CA CYS A 97 -23.27 14.55 -37.05
C CYS A 97 -24.15 15.71 -37.53
N TYR A 98 -23.52 16.79 -37.98
CA TYR A 98 -24.24 17.92 -38.57
C TYR A 98 -24.59 17.64 -40.04
N VAL A 99 -25.83 17.91 -40.43
CA VAL A 99 -26.21 17.93 -41.85
C VAL A 99 -25.69 19.22 -42.46
N TRP A 100 -24.68 19.11 -43.32
CA TRP A 100 -24.18 20.26 -44.08
C TRP A 100 -25.17 20.60 -45.19
N GLN A 101 -25.72 21.82 -45.14
CA GLN A 101 -26.63 22.33 -46.16
C GLN A 101 -25.90 23.35 -47.04
N ASP A 102 -25.95 23.10 -48.35
CA ASP A 102 -25.38 23.96 -49.38
C ASP A 102 -25.88 25.42 -49.20
N PRO A 103 -24.98 26.42 -49.08
CA PRO A 103 -25.35 27.83 -48.98
C PRO A 103 -26.26 28.32 -50.11
N ASP A 104 -26.09 27.79 -51.32
CA ASP A 104 -26.82 28.23 -52.52
C ASP A 104 -28.20 27.53 -52.65
N GLN A 105 -28.44 26.45 -51.90
CA GLN A 105 -29.77 25.81 -51.78
C GLN A 105 -30.59 26.30 -50.58
N ARG A 106 -30.15 27.35 -49.89
CA ARG A 106 -30.96 28.02 -48.87
C ARG A 106 -32.05 28.85 -49.55
N GLN A 107 -33.20 28.24 -49.81
CA GLN A 107 -34.41 29.00 -50.12
C GLN A 107 -34.68 29.99 -48.97
N LYS A 108 -34.92 31.26 -49.33
CA LYS A 108 -35.25 32.30 -48.34
C LYS A 108 -36.65 32.13 -47.72
N ASP A 109 -37.50 31.32 -48.35
CA ASP A 109 -38.91 31.20 -48.04
C ASP A 109 -39.22 29.83 -47.43
N GLY A 110 -38.91 29.65 -46.15
CA GLY A 110 -39.64 28.80 -45.18
C GLY A 110 -39.85 27.29 -45.40
N GLU A 111 -39.63 26.71 -46.58
CA GLU A 111 -39.96 25.32 -46.85
C GLU A 111 -38.96 24.32 -46.25
N THR A 112 -39.49 23.21 -45.73
CA THR A 112 -38.75 22.29 -44.86
C THR A 112 -37.90 21.30 -45.67
N THR A 113 -36.58 21.34 -45.51
CA THR A 113 -35.68 20.32 -46.07
C THR A 113 -35.79 19.01 -45.27
N GLN A 114 -36.56 18.03 -45.78
CA GLN A 114 -36.60 16.69 -45.16
C GLN A 114 -35.29 15.93 -45.42
N VAL A 115 -34.52 15.70 -44.36
CA VAL A 115 -33.37 14.78 -44.38
C VAL A 115 -33.88 13.38 -44.04
N SER A 116 -33.72 12.43 -44.97
CA SER A 116 -34.01 11.02 -44.71
C SER A 116 -32.73 10.25 -44.40
N ALA A 117 -32.66 9.70 -43.18
CA ALA A 117 -31.59 8.80 -42.76
C ALA A 117 -32.07 7.35 -42.84
N LYS A 118 -31.23 6.46 -43.38
CA LYS A 118 -31.51 5.02 -43.48
C LYS A 118 -30.57 4.24 -42.57
N LEU A 119 -31.14 3.48 -41.63
CA LEU A 119 -30.38 2.53 -40.82
C LEU A 119 -29.95 1.34 -41.70
N ILE A 120 -28.69 0.93 -41.59
CA ILE A 120 -28.12 -0.24 -42.26
C ILE A 120 -27.60 -1.20 -41.18
N ASP A 121 -28.46 -2.12 -40.75
CA ASP A 121 -28.02 -3.28 -39.97
C ASP A 121 -27.35 -4.31 -40.90
N ASN A 122 -26.50 -5.18 -40.34
CA ASN A 122 -25.94 -6.34 -41.04
C ASN A 122 -26.98 -7.45 -41.33
N ALA A 123 -28.25 -7.23 -40.96
CA ALA A 123 -29.38 -8.09 -41.30
C ALA A 123 -30.06 -7.60 -42.60
N PRO A 124 -30.19 -8.43 -43.66
CA PRO A 124 -30.57 -7.96 -45.00
C PRO A 124 -31.91 -7.24 -45.20
N ASN A 125 -32.84 -7.24 -44.23
CA ASN A 125 -34.25 -6.86 -44.43
C ASN A 125 -34.91 -6.01 -43.31
N ALA A 126 -34.14 -5.43 -42.38
CA ALA A 126 -34.71 -4.55 -41.35
C ALA A 126 -34.57 -3.06 -41.75
N THR A 127 -35.66 -2.43 -42.21
CA THR A 127 -35.70 -0.98 -42.46
C THR A 127 -36.62 -0.32 -41.44
N THR A 128 -36.08 0.58 -40.61
CA THR A 128 -36.86 1.38 -39.66
C THR A 128 -36.48 2.84 -39.80
N THR A 129 -37.42 3.66 -40.26
CA THR A 129 -37.24 5.11 -40.40
C THR A 129 -37.43 5.77 -39.04
N LEU A 130 -36.38 6.41 -38.51
CA LEU A 130 -36.41 7.12 -37.23
C LEU A 130 -36.19 8.62 -37.45
N ALA A 131 -37.28 9.37 -37.24
CA ALA A 131 -37.40 10.82 -37.20
C ALA A 131 -37.19 11.62 -38.51
N THR A 132 -38.07 12.60 -38.69
CA THR A 132 -37.93 13.79 -39.54
C THR A 132 -37.90 15.01 -38.61
N SER A 133 -36.92 15.91 -38.75
CA SER A 133 -36.94 17.20 -38.05
C SER A 133 -37.41 18.34 -38.96
N THR A 134 -37.91 19.40 -38.33
CA THR A 134 -38.28 20.68 -38.96
C THR A 134 -37.24 21.75 -38.63
N ALA A 135 -37.10 22.76 -39.50
CA ALA A 135 -36.02 23.75 -39.40
C ALA A 135 -36.05 24.54 -38.07
N GLY A 136 -34.89 24.57 -37.39
CA GLY A 136 -34.68 25.28 -36.13
C GLY A 136 -33.61 24.61 -35.26
N ASP A 137 -33.66 23.28 -35.16
CA ASP A 137 -32.67 22.49 -34.43
C ASP A 137 -31.47 22.12 -35.32
N THR A 138 -30.32 22.74 -35.08
CA THR A 138 -29.05 22.36 -35.73
C THR A 138 -28.44 21.05 -35.20
N ASN A 139 -29.04 20.46 -34.17
CA ASN A 139 -28.55 19.25 -33.50
C ASN A 139 -29.55 18.09 -33.68
N VAL A 140 -29.41 17.33 -34.76
CA VAL A 140 -30.17 16.09 -34.99
C VAL A 140 -29.27 14.89 -34.69
N TYR A 141 -29.63 14.11 -33.67
CA TYR A 141 -28.85 12.94 -33.25
C TYR A 141 -29.28 11.70 -34.04
N TYR A 142 -28.33 11.06 -34.74
CA TYR A 142 -28.56 9.78 -35.42
C TYR A 142 -27.87 8.63 -34.68
N PRO A 143 -28.55 7.48 -34.47
CA PRO A 143 -27.89 6.30 -33.96
C PRO A 143 -26.84 5.78 -34.96
N CYS A 144 -25.81 5.13 -34.42
CA CYS A 144 -24.78 4.46 -35.22
C CYS A 144 -25.40 3.51 -36.25
N PHE A 145 -24.70 3.29 -37.37
CA PHE A 145 -25.14 2.49 -38.52
C PHE A 145 -26.11 3.19 -39.50
N ALA A 146 -25.90 4.47 -39.79
CA ALA A 146 -26.50 5.15 -40.95
C ALA A 146 -25.43 5.52 -42.00
N GLN A 147 -25.77 5.42 -43.28
CA GLN A 147 -24.98 5.98 -44.38
C GLN A 147 -25.64 7.29 -44.84
N CYS A 148 -25.03 8.44 -44.53
CA CYS A 148 -25.45 9.73 -45.08
C CYS A 148 -24.76 9.97 -46.42
N ALA A 149 -25.52 10.43 -47.41
CA ALA A 149 -25.00 10.80 -48.73
C ALA A 149 -25.04 12.31 -48.91
N ALA A 150 -23.86 12.93 -49.07
CA ALA A 150 -23.66 14.32 -49.47
C ALA A 150 -22.52 14.37 -50.51
N ARG A 151 -22.48 15.40 -51.38
CA ARG A 151 -21.53 15.49 -52.51
C ARG A 151 -20.88 16.90 -52.62
N PRO A 152 -19.75 17.04 -53.35
CA PRO A 152 -18.55 17.80 -52.95
C PRO A 152 -18.43 19.21 -53.62
N VAL A 153 -17.60 20.19 -53.19
CA VAL A 153 -16.61 20.33 -52.08
C VAL A 153 -16.18 21.81 -51.89
N ASP A 154 -15.40 22.11 -50.84
CA ASP A 154 -14.49 23.28 -50.66
C ASP A 154 -15.05 24.67 -50.27
N ARG A 155 -14.30 25.54 -49.54
CA ARG A 155 -13.11 25.32 -48.66
C ARG A 155 -13.06 26.28 -47.44
N HIS A 156 -13.67 27.48 -47.50
CA HIS A 156 -13.38 28.56 -46.55
C HIS A 156 -14.49 28.87 -45.53
N LYS A 157 -14.46 28.17 -44.39
CA LYS A 157 -14.83 28.59 -43.01
C LYS A 157 -15.08 27.34 -42.15
N TYR A 158 -14.34 27.16 -41.06
CA TYR A 158 -14.54 26.03 -40.14
C TYR A 158 -14.54 26.46 -38.66
N HIS A 159 -15.45 25.83 -37.91
CA HIS A 159 -15.48 25.73 -36.45
C HIS A 159 -15.11 24.28 -36.05
N PRO A 160 -14.74 24.00 -34.78
CA PRO A 160 -14.11 22.73 -34.42
C PRO A 160 -15.07 21.53 -34.49
N ALA A 161 -14.92 20.72 -35.53
CA ALA A 161 -15.45 19.37 -35.64
C ALA A 161 -14.47 18.51 -36.47
N THR A 162 -14.45 17.20 -36.25
CA THR A 162 -13.59 16.27 -37.00
C THR A 162 -14.24 15.97 -38.36
N PHE A 163 -13.76 16.61 -39.43
CA PHE A 163 -14.21 16.33 -40.79
C PHE A 163 -13.35 15.23 -41.43
N VAL A 164 -14.01 14.20 -41.97
CA VAL A 164 -13.42 13.32 -42.98
C VAL A 164 -14.22 13.54 -44.26
N SER A 165 -13.67 14.30 -45.21
CA SER A 165 -14.19 14.26 -46.58
C SER A 165 -13.60 13.03 -47.27
N VAL A 166 -14.44 12.35 -48.04
CA VAL A 166 -14.01 11.35 -49.02
C VAL A 166 -14.45 11.91 -50.35
N ASP A 167 -13.49 12.34 -51.18
CA ASP A 167 -13.81 12.65 -52.56
C ASP A 167 -14.15 11.36 -53.31
N HIS A 168 -15.08 11.45 -54.25
CA HIS A 168 -15.57 10.30 -55.03
C HIS A 168 -15.27 10.48 -56.53
N SER A 169 -14.26 11.28 -56.86
CA SER A 169 -13.62 11.29 -58.18
C SER A 169 -12.78 10.00 -58.36
N PRO A 170 -12.76 9.37 -59.56
CA PRO A 170 -12.11 8.07 -59.76
C PRO A 170 -10.57 8.05 -59.57
N ASP A 171 -9.91 9.20 -59.70
CA ASP A 171 -8.45 9.31 -59.82
C ASP A 171 -7.77 10.06 -58.65
N ALA A 172 -8.49 10.38 -57.57
CA ALA A 172 -7.92 11.11 -56.44
C ALA A 172 -7.19 10.20 -55.44
N GLN A 173 -5.89 10.45 -55.23
CA GLN A 173 -5.17 9.92 -54.06
C GLN A 173 -5.78 10.49 -52.76
N LEU A 174 -6.14 9.60 -51.83
CA LEU A 174 -6.80 9.95 -50.56
C LEU A 174 -5.93 10.87 -49.69
N ARG A 175 -6.37 12.12 -49.50
CA ARG A 175 -5.81 13.05 -48.52
C ARG A 175 -6.75 13.16 -47.31
N TYR A 176 -6.24 12.83 -46.12
CA TYR A 176 -6.96 13.00 -44.85
C TYR A 176 -6.39 14.20 -44.10
N GLN A 177 -7.24 14.96 -43.39
CA GLN A 177 -6.80 16.06 -42.52
C GLN A 177 -7.51 15.95 -41.17
N VAL A 178 -6.73 15.98 -40.08
CA VAL A 178 -7.23 15.91 -38.70
C VAL A 178 -6.60 17.05 -37.92
N TYR A 179 -7.43 17.89 -37.30
CA TYR A 179 -6.98 18.99 -36.45
C TYR A 179 -7.17 18.64 -34.98
N PHE A 180 -6.11 18.81 -34.18
CA PHE A 180 -6.16 18.83 -32.72
C PHE A 180 -5.86 20.25 -32.25
N ASN A 181 -6.57 20.73 -31.23
CA ASN A 181 -6.33 22.05 -30.66
C ASN A 181 -5.54 21.91 -29.35
N SER A 182 -4.28 22.33 -29.34
CA SER A 182 -3.54 22.66 -28.12
C SER A 182 -3.71 24.14 -27.80
N LEU A 183 -3.71 24.50 -26.52
CA LEU A 183 -4.13 25.82 -26.02
C LEU A 183 -3.21 27.01 -26.34
N ASP A 184 -2.15 26.83 -27.13
CA ASP A 184 -1.21 27.88 -27.53
C ASP A 184 -1.38 28.26 -29.01
N ALA A 185 -1.61 29.55 -29.25
CA ALA A 185 -1.65 30.11 -30.60
C ALA A 185 -0.24 30.21 -31.21
N HIS A 186 -0.19 30.11 -32.55
CA HIS A 186 1.00 30.35 -33.39
C HIS A 186 2.01 29.20 -33.56
N SER A 187 1.56 28.06 -34.09
CA SER A 187 2.32 27.41 -35.17
C SER A 187 1.37 26.73 -36.17
N THR A 188 1.73 26.76 -37.45
CA THR A 188 0.96 26.09 -38.52
C THR A 188 1.95 25.41 -39.45
N ALA A 189 2.10 24.10 -39.32
CA ALA A 189 2.96 23.30 -40.19
C ALA A 189 2.09 22.58 -41.24
N TYR A 190 2.39 22.82 -42.52
CA TYR A 190 1.86 22.03 -43.62
C TYR A 190 2.75 20.80 -43.84
N CYS A 191 2.15 19.64 -44.08
CA CYS A 191 2.87 18.45 -44.51
C CYS A 191 2.15 17.84 -45.72
N ASP A 192 2.73 18.04 -46.90
CA ASP A 192 2.45 17.29 -48.13
C ASP A 192 3.58 16.25 -48.26
N THR A 193 3.33 14.97 -47.99
CA THR A 193 4.28 13.88 -48.34
C THR A 193 3.60 12.52 -48.45
N ASP A 194 3.97 11.79 -49.50
CA ASP A 194 3.94 10.33 -49.51
C ASP A 194 4.74 9.73 -48.33
N ALA A 195 4.22 8.65 -47.75
CA ALA A 195 4.93 7.67 -46.95
C ALA A 195 6.14 8.13 -46.08
N VAL A 196 5.91 8.77 -44.92
CA VAL A 196 6.79 8.62 -43.74
C VAL A 196 6.14 9.07 -42.42
N VAL A 197 6.37 8.28 -41.36
CA VAL A 197 6.33 8.62 -39.92
C VAL A 197 5.12 9.41 -39.37
N LEU A 198 4.24 8.68 -38.65
CA LEU A 198 3.44 9.22 -37.54
C LEU A 198 4.35 9.94 -36.52
N ASP A 199 4.04 11.21 -36.27
CA ASP A 199 4.85 12.15 -35.50
C ASP A 199 5.27 11.64 -34.11
N THR A 200 6.49 12.01 -33.75
CA THR A 200 7.26 11.57 -32.58
C THR A 200 6.57 11.91 -31.26
N SER A 201 5.77 12.98 -31.25
CA SER A 201 5.00 13.49 -30.10
C SER A 201 3.97 12.48 -29.57
N VAL A 202 3.15 11.90 -30.46
CA VAL A 202 2.13 10.89 -30.10
C VAL A 202 2.77 9.53 -29.84
N LYS A 203 3.86 9.21 -30.54
CA LYS A 203 4.66 8.00 -30.30
C LYS A 203 5.26 7.98 -28.89
N ALA A 204 5.90 9.06 -28.46
CA ALA A 204 6.45 9.18 -27.10
C ALA A 204 5.37 9.05 -26.02
N MET A 205 4.21 9.69 -26.21
CA MET A 205 3.12 9.67 -25.24
C MET A 205 2.44 8.29 -25.09
N LEU A 206 2.44 7.46 -26.15
CA LEU A 206 1.94 6.08 -26.11
C LEU A 206 3.00 5.03 -25.70
N LEU A 207 4.28 5.29 -25.95
CA LEU A 207 5.38 4.38 -25.56
C LEU A 207 5.70 4.44 -24.05
N ALA A 208 5.58 5.61 -23.41
CA ALA A 208 6.01 5.82 -22.02
C ALA A 208 5.30 4.93 -20.95
N THR A 209 4.18 4.27 -21.28
CA THR A 209 3.32 3.59 -20.30
C THR A 209 3.41 2.06 -20.25
N ARG A 210 4.21 1.38 -21.09
CA ARG A 210 3.96 -0.07 -21.32
C ARG A 210 5.12 -1.03 -21.65
N ASP A 211 6.34 -0.72 -21.23
CA ASP A 211 7.49 -1.62 -21.35
C ASP A 211 7.99 -2.10 -19.98
N SER A 212 8.25 -3.40 -19.83
CA SER A 212 9.10 -4.05 -18.82
C SER A 212 9.02 -5.58 -18.93
N ASP A 213 9.47 -6.16 -20.06
CA ASP A 213 9.44 -7.63 -20.25
C ASP A 213 10.59 -8.19 -21.14
N ASP A 214 11.70 -7.46 -21.28
CA ASP A 214 12.95 -7.99 -21.84
C ASP A 214 14.02 -8.13 -20.75
N VAL A 215 14.45 -9.37 -20.51
CA VAL A 215 15.55 -9.74 -19.61
C VAL A 215 16.78 -10.03 -20.49
N PRO A 216 17.90 -9.30 -20.35
CA PRO A 216 19.14 -9.62 -21.05
C PRO A 216 19.63 -11.03 -20.69
N SER A 217 20.07 -11.79 -21.70
CA SER A 217 20.42 -13.22 -21.58
C SER A 217 21.75 -13.52 -20.90
N ASP A 218 22.55 -12.49 -20.62
CA ASP A 218 24.00 -12.67 -20.39
C ASP A 218 24.36 -12.34 -18.93
N PHE A 219 24.13 -13.31 -18.04
CA PHE A 219 24.82 -13.43 -16.75
C PHE A 219 25.57 -14.76 -16.72
N PRO A 220 26.84 -14.79 -16.28
CA PRO A 220 27.67 -15.99 -16.36
C PRO A 220 27.16 -17.12 -15.44
N ASP A 221 27.17 -18.35 -15.95
CA ASP A 221 26.58 -19.56 -15.34
C ASP A 221 27.24 -20.01 -14.01
N ASP A 222 28.38 -19.44 -13.63
CA ASP A 222 29.17 -19.87 -12.46
C ASP A 222 28.89 -19.05 -11.19
N VAL A 223 27.65 -19.11 -10.71
CA VAL A 223 27.34 -18.88 -9.29
C VAL A 223 26.53 -20.06 -8.78
N PHE A 224 27.03 -20.77 -7.78
CA PHE A 224 26.31 -21.87 -7.12
C PHE A 224 25.02 -21.33 -6.47
N MET A 225 23.92 -21.37 -7.23
CA MET A 225 22.61 -20.91 -6.79
C MET A 225 22.07 -21.81 -5.68
N GLU A 226 22.08 -21.30 -4.44
CA GLU A 226 21.35 -21.90 -3.34
C GLU A 226 19.86 -21.96 -3.71
N GLU A 227 19.24 -23.14 -3.64
CA GLU A 227 17.81 -23.34 -3.95
C GLU A 227 16.95 -22.29 -3.21
N PRO A 228 16.13 -21.48 -3.92
CA PRO A 228 15.38 -20.38 -3.31
C PRO A 228 14.43 -20.85 -2.20
N ASP A 229 14.27 -20.01 -1.18
CA ASP A 229 13.49 -20.33 0.02
C ASP A 229 11.99 -20.54 -0.25
N ASP A 230 11.43 -19.98 -1.33
CA ASP A 230 10.08 -20.29 -1.84
C ASP A 230 10.17 -21.01 -3.19
N ILE A 231 9.51 -22.16 -3.31
CA ILE A 231 9.65 -23.05 -4.47
C ILE A 231 8.33 -23.72 -4.87
N LYS A 232 8.09 -23.84 -6.17
CA LYS A 232 6.94 -24.60 -6.72
C LYS A 232 7.16 -26.08 -6.48
N ALA A 233 6.13 -26.83 -6.05
CA ALA A 233 6.28 -28.25 -5.70
C ALA A 233 6.96 -29.09 -6.79
N LYS A 234 6.59 -28.93 -8.06
CA LYS A 234 7.27 -29.61 -9.18
C LYS A 234 8.79 -29.39 -9.22
N ALA A 235 9.28 -28.19 -8.90
CA ALA A 235 10.72 -27.92 -8.84
C ALA A 235 11.35 -28.50 -7.57
N ALA A 236 10.67 -28.33 -6.42
CA ALA A 236 11.10 -28.88 -5.13
C ALA A 236 11.28 -30.41 -5.15
N LEU A 237 10.36 -31.11 -5.82
CA LEU A 237 10.36 -32.58 -5.94
C LEU A 237 11.32 -33.11 -7.02
N LEU A 238 11.92 -32.24 -7.82
CA LEU A 238 12.99 -32.57 -8.77
C LEU A 238 14.38 -32.13 -8.30
N GLY A 239 14.46 -31.25 -7.29
CA GLY A 239 15.69 -30.73 -6.72
C GLY A 239 16.41 -31.69 -5.77
N PRO A 240 17.67 -31.39 -5.38
CA PRO A 240 18.47 -32.20 -4.47
C PRO A 240 17.77 -32.49 -3.13
N ASN A 241 16.95 -31.55 -2.64
CA ASN A 241 16.23 -31.71 -1.37
C ASN A 241 14.92 -32.51 -1.45
N ARG A 242 14.63 -33.17 -2.58
CA ARG A 242 13.40 -33.95 -2.84
C ARG A 242 12.92 -34.82 -1.67
N ARG A 243 13.82 -35.52 -0.94
CA ARG A 243 13.42 -36.39 0.19
C ARG A 243 12.73 -35.60 1.31
N HIS A 244 13.27 -34.44 1.67
CA HIS A 244 12.69 -33.57 2.68
C HIS A 244 11.39 -32.92 2.20
N TRP A 245 11.33 -32.54 0.93
CA TRP A 245 10.11 -32.01 0.32
C TRP A 245 8.97 -33.03 0.21
N ASN A 246 9.28 -34.31 -0.06
CA ASN A 246 8.32 -35.41 0.01
C ASN A 246 7.78 -35.56 1.45
N ALA A 247 8.65 -35.70 2.44
CA ALA A 247 8.22 -35.83 3.84
C ALA A 247 7.36 -34.64 4.31
N ALA A 248 7.68 -33.42 3.86
CA ALA A 248 6.87 -32.23 4.12
C ALA A 248 5.51 -32.26 3.39
N MET A 249 5.46 -32.78 2.16
CA MET A 249 4.22 -32.97 1.39
C MET A 249 3.33 -34.04 2.04
N ASP A 250 3.90 -35.19 2.43
CA ASP A 250 3.18 -36.28 3.07
C ASP A 250 2.61 -35.83 4.42
N LYS A 251 3.37 -35.06 5.21
CA LYS A 251 2.89 -34.45 6.46
C LYS A 251 1.75 -33.46 6.24
N GLU A 252 1.86 -32.59 5.24
CA GLU A 252 0.82 -31.61 4.90
C GLU A 252 -0.47 -32.31 4.41
N MET A 253 -0.32 -33.31 3.53
CA MET A 253 -1.42 -34.08 2.97
C MET A 253 -2.07 -35.02 3.98
N ALA A 254 -1.33 -35.55 4.95
CA ALA A 254 -1.88 -36.31 6.07
C ALA A 254 -2.93 -35.47 6.82
N GLY A 255 -2.64 -34.20 7.13
CA GLY A 255 -3.60 -33.29 7.79
C GLY A 255 -4.85 -32.97 6.96
N VAL A 256 -4.76 -33.00 5.63
CA VAL A 256 -5.91 -32.83 4.69
C VAL A 256 -6.74 -34.12 4.57
N CYS A 257 -6.05 -35.28 4.54
CA CYS A 257 -6.65 -36.60 4.36
C CYS A 257 -7.04 -37.30 5.67
N GLU A 258 -6.80 -36.66 6.81
CA GLU A 258 -7.11 -37.20 8.15
C GLU A 258 -8.61 -37.44 8.32
N GLN A 259 -8.94 -38.55 8.98
CA GLN A 259 -10.32 -39.00 9.15
C GLN A 259 -11.15 -37.93 9.88
N GLY A 260 -12.23 -37.48 9.25
CA GLY A 260 -13.15 -36.47 9.79
C GLY A 260 -12.99 -35.05 9.23
N ARG A 261 -11.84 -34.69 8.63
CA ARG A 261 -11.68 -33.36 8.00
C ARG A 261 -12.14 -33.29 6.55
N ALA A 262 -12.04 -34.41 5.85
CA ALA A 262 -12.51 -34.55 4.47
C ALA A 262 -12.96 -35.99 4.19
N VAL A 263 -13.87 -36.16 3.23
CA VAL A 263 -14.30 -37.48 2.73
C VAL A 263 -13.57 -37.76 1.42
N LEU A 264 -12.58 -38.65 1.47
CA LEU A 264 -11.78 -39.02 0.28
C LEU A 264 -12.65 -39.70 -0.79
N THR A 265 -12.37 -39.44 -2.06
CA THR A 265 -13.13 -40.04 -3.18
C THR A 265 -12.28 -40.47 -4.37
N LYS A 266 -12.72 -41.55 -5.01
CA LYS A 266 -12.18 -42.10 -6.27
C LYS A 266 -12.94 -41.58 -7.50
N SER A 267 -14.09 -40.92 -7.32
CA SER A 267 -14.89 -40.32 -8.40
C SER A 267 -15.69 -39.11 -7.90
N PHE A 268 -15.82 -38.08 -8.73
CA PHE A 268 -16.64 -36.92 -8.40
C PHE A 268 -18.09 -37.12 -8.88
N PRO A 269 -19.11 -36.70 -8.10
CA PRO A 269 -20.48 -36.60 -8.62
C PRO A 269 -20.53 -35.70 -9.87
N LYS A 270 -21.43 -36.01 -10.81
CA LYS A 270 -21.47 -35.34 -12.13
C LYS A 270 -21.59 -33.82 -12.04
N ASP A 271 -22.38 -33.33 -11.09
CA ASP A 271 -22.68 -31.91 -10.89
C ASP A 271 -21.93 -31.28 -9.70
N ALA A 272 -20.93 -31.99 -9.15
CA ALA A 272 -20.16 -31.50 -8.02
C ALA A 272 -19.27 -30.31 -8.40
N LYS A 273 -19.25 -29.30 -7.53
CA LYS A 273 -18.30 -28.19 -7.58
C LYS A 273 -16.90 -28.68 -7.16
N VAL A 274 -16.07 -29.00 -8.15
CA VAL A 274 -14.70 -29.53 -7.96
C VAL A 274 -13.65 -28.46 -8.25
N LEU A 275 -12.92 -28.03 -7.22
CA LEU A 275 -11.80 -27.09 -7.34
C LEU A 275 -10.45 -27.86 -7.41
N PRO A 276 -9.50 -27.44 -8.26
CA PRO A 276 -8.15 -28.01 -8.22
C PRO A 276 -7.36 -27.47 -7.02
N THR A 277 -6.27 -28.14 -6.65
CA THR A 277 -5.32 -27.69 -5.63
C THR A 277 -3.96 -27.33 -6.24
N LYS A 278 -3.11 -26.70 -5.43
CA LYS A 278 -1.73 -26.32 -5.73
C LYS A 278 -0.89 -26.57 -4.47
N LEU A 279 0.28 -27.16 -4.64
CA LEU A 279 1.29 -27.27 -3.58
C LEU A 279 2.35 -26.16 -3.73
N VAL A 280 2.72 -25.55 -2.61
CA VAL A 280 3.79 -24.55 -2.51
C VAL A 280 4.74 -24.96 -1.40
N GLY A 281 6.04 -25.03 -1.68
CA GLY A 281 7.08 -25.32 -0.72
C GLY A 281 7.76 -24.04 -0.24
N LYS A 282 8.04 -23.97 1.07
CA LYS A 282 8.84 -22.93 1.71
C LYS A 282 9.86 -23.54 2.66
N LYS A 283 11.12 -23.12 2.57
CA LYS A 283 12.13 -23.34 3.61
C LYS A 283 11.85 -22.37 4.75
N LYS A 284 11.53 -22.87 5.94
CA LYS A 284 11.58 -22.09 7.17
C LYS A 284 13.01 -22.12 7.70
N ARG A 285 13.48 -20.99 8.21
CA ARG A 285 14.79 -20.83 8.86
C ARG A 285 14.60 -20.33 10.29
N ASN A 286 15.36 -20.84 11.24
CA ASN A 286 15.41 -20.36 12.63
C ASN A 286 15.91 -18.91 12.68
N THR A 287 15.71 -18.20 13.79
CA THR A 287 16.13 -16.80 13.97
C THR A 287 17.61 -16.56 13.60
N ASP A 288 18.49 -17.48 13.99
CA ASP A 288 19.95 -17.45 13.83
C ASP A 288 20.50 -17.54 12.37
N GLY A 289 19.67 -17.88 11.39
CA GLY A 289 20.12 -18.14 10.02
C GLY A 289 19.84 -19.56 9.52
N THR A 290 19.88 -20.53 10.42
CA THR A 290 19.90 -21.98 10.11
C THR A 290 18.57 -22.47 9.56
N LEU A 291 18.59 -23.59 8.84
CA LEU A 291 17.38 -24.23 8.31
C LEU A 291 16.58 -24.88 9.45
N ASP A 292 15.34 -24.42 9.69
CA ASP A 292 14.40 -25.01 10.64
C ASP A 292 13.75 -26.26 10.01
N LYS A 293 12.99 -26.05 8.93
CA LYS A 293 12.27 -27.14 8.26
C LYS A 293 11.83 -26.79 6.85
N PHE A 294 11.63 -27.83 6.07
CA PHE A 294 10.88 -27.77 4.83
C PHE A 294 9.38 -27.78 5.16
N LYS A 295 8.62 -26.77 4.73
CA LYS A 295 7.16 -26.69 4.89
C LYS A 295 6.50 -26.70 3.51
N MET A 296 5.67 -27.71 3.24
CA MET A 296 4.72 -27.65 2.13
C MET A 296 3.41 -27.04 2.63
N ARG A 297 2.65 -26.43 1.71
CA ARG A 297 1.27 -25.99 1.91
C ARG A 297 0.40 -26.48 0.77
N CYS A 298 -0.70 -27.15 1.09
CA CYS A 298 -1.75 -27.50 0.14
C CYS A 298 -2.78 -26.37 0.09
N THR A 299 -3.13 -25.91 -1.11
CA THR A 299 -3.95 -24.71 -1.29
C THR A 299 -4.97 -24.93 -2.42
N THR A 300 -6.25 -24.77 -2.10
CA THR A 300 -7.35 -24.77 -3.06
C THR A 300 -7.23 -23.61 -4.03
N ARG A 301 -7.52 -23.86 -5.31
CA ARG A 301 -7.61 -22.84 -6.37
C ARG A 301 -8.96 -22.12 -6.32
N GLY A 302 -9.24 -21.41 -5.22
CA GLY A 302 -10.45 -20.60 -5.07
C GLY A 302 -10.56 -19.47 -6.10
N ASP A 303 -9.45 -19.06 -6.71
CA ASP A 303 -9.39 -18.13 -7.85
C ASP A 303 -10.10 -18.65 -9.12
N LEU A 304 -10.34 -19.97 -9.23
CA LEU A 304 -11.05 -20.58 -10.34
C LEU A 304 -12.54 -20.82 -10.05
N ASP A 305 -13.01 -20.42 -8.87
CA ASP A 305 -14.41 -20.55 -8.49
C ASP A 305 -15.25 -19.45 -9.12
N LYS A 306 -16.13 -19.81 -10.06
CA LYS A 306 -16.97 -18.84 -10.80
C LYS A 306 -17.94 -18.04 -9.94
N SER A 307 -18.18 -18.44 -8.69
CA SER A 307 -18.99 -17.64 -7.72
C SER A 307 -18.17 -16.55 -7.01
N TYR A 308 -16.96 -16.25 -7.49
CA TYR A 308 -16.08 -15.17 -7.01
C TYR A 308 -16.68 -13.75 -7.10
N TYR A 309 -17.61 -13.50 -8.04
CA TYR A 309 -18.14 -12.14 -8.31
C TYR A 309 -19.51 -11.85 -7.68
N SER A 310 -20.13 -12.79 -6.96
CA SER A 310 -21.51 -12.65 -6.44
C SER A 310 -21.62 -12.39 -4.93
N ASP A 311 -20.60 -12.75 -4.15
CA ASP A 311 -20.78 -12.96 -2.70
C ASP A 311 -20.03 -11.93 -1.85
N PHE A 312 -20.75 -10.93 -1.33
CA PHE A 312 -20.22 -9.96 -0.36
C PHE A 312 -19.84 -10.58 1.01
N GLY A 313 -20.16 -11.86 1.24
CA GLY A 313 -20.05 -12.52 2.54
C GLY A 313 -18.70 -13.13 2.89
N VAL A 314 -17.61 -12.88 2.15
CA VAL A 314 -16.31 -13.58 2.35
C VAL A 314 -15.33 -12.88 3.30
N PHE A 315 -15.76 -11.81 3.96
CA PHE A 315 -14.91 -11.01 4.83
C PHE A 315 -14.34 -11.82 6.01
N ALA A 316 -13.07 -11.55 6.35
CA ALA A 316 -12.43 -12.01 7.56
C ALA A 316 -11.59 -10.85 8.13
N PRO A 317 -11.72 -10.53 9.43
CA PRO A 317 -10.86 -9.52 10.06
C PRO A 317 -9.40 -10.00 10.09
N THR A 318 -8.48 -9.04 10.21
CA THR A 318 -7.05 -9.31 10.37
C THR A 318 -6.49 -8.22 11.27
N ALA A 319 -5.83 -8.61 12.36
CA ALA A 319 -5.32 -7.68 13.36
C ALA A 319 -4.38 -6.61 12.74
N ASN A 320 -4.61 -5.36 13.12
CA ASN A 320 -3.81 -4.22 12.68
C ASN A 320 -2.46 -4.16 13.42
N LEU A 321 -1.45 -3.59 12.75
CA LEU A 321 -0.12 -3.40 13.33
C LEU A 321 -0.11 -2.44 14.54
N HIS A 322 -1.02 -1.45 14.61
CA HIS A 322 -1.17 -0.65 15.84
C HIS A 322 -1.79 -1.46 16.98
N THR A 323 -2.64 -2.43 16.70
CA THR A 323 -3.27 -3.28 17.73
C THR A 323 -2.24 -4.21 18.37
N PHE A 324 -1.35 -4.77 17.56
CA PHE A 324 -0.19 -5.52 18.05
C PHE A 324 0.74 -4.63 18.90
N ARG A 325 1.12 -3.45 18.39
CA ARG A 325 1.95 -2.47 19.13
C ARG A 325 1.30 -2.03 20.44
N LEU A 326 -0.01 -1.76 20.42
CA LEU A 326 -0.82 -1.43 21.60
C LEU A 326 -0.82 -2.57 22.62
N LEU A 327 -1.00 -3.83 22.19
CA LEU A 327 -0.94 -4.98 23.10
C LEU A 327 0.44 -5.11 23.75
N MET A 328 1.54 -4.96 23.00
CA MET A 328 2.90 -4.97 23.57
C MET A 328 3.10 -3.83 24.59
N ALA A 329 2.63 -2.61 24.29
CA ALA A 329 2.70 -1.48 25.23
C ALA A 329 1.84 -1.70 26.49
N LEU A 330 0.65 -2.30 26.34
CA LEU A 330 -0.23 -2.69 27.45
C LEU A 330 0.36 -3.82 28.29
N CYS A 331 1.10 -4.74 27.69
CA CYS A 331 1.87 -5.78 28.39
C CYS A 331 2.90 -5.17 29.35
N ILE A 332 3.64 -4.13 28.94
CA ILE A 332 4.50 -3.36 29.87
C ILE A 332 3.65 -2.64 30.92
N LEU A 333 2.65 -1.86 30.49
CA LEU A 333 1.87 -0.98 31.38
C LEU A 333 1.18 -1.72 32.54
N HIS A 334 0.68 -2.93 32.25
CA HIS A 334 -0.07 -3.78 33.19
C HIS A 334 0.72 -5.00 33.68
N SER A 335 2.02 -5.06 33.42
CA SER A 335 2.91 -6.16 33.85
C SER A 335 2.45 -7.55 33.39
N CYS A 336 1.88 -7.65 32.18
CA CYS A 336 1.42 -8.91 31.60
C CYS A 336 2.45 -9.48 30.63
N ILE A 337 2.92 -10.71 30.86
CA ILE A 337 3.86 -11.38 29.95
C ILE A 337 3.13 -11.78 28.66
N PRO A 338 3.64 -11.42 27.46
CA PRO A 338 3.07 -11.84 26.19
C PRO A 338 3.59 -13.22 25.77
N TYR A 339 2.67 -14.17 25.64
CA TYR A 339 2.91 -15.54 25.20
C TYR A 339 2.44 -15.77 23.75
N HIS A 340 3.04 -16.74 23.06
CA HIS A 340 2.72 -17.06 21.67
C HIS A 340 2.25 -18.51 21.48
N TYR A 341 1.18 -18.68 20.70
CA TYR A 341 0.65 -19.98 20.27
C TYR A 341 0.43 -19.98 18.74
N ASP A 342 0.89 -21.03 18.04
CA ASP A 342 0.73 -21.25 16.59
C ASP A 342 -0.26 -22.41 16.36
N VAL A 343 -1.44 -22.12 15.80
CA VAL A 343 -2.46 -23.15 15.49
C VAL A 343 -2.09 -23.86 14.20
N SER A 344 -1.75 -25.14 14.31
CA SER A 344 -1.25 -25.93 13.19
C SER A 344 -2.33 -26.19 12.15
N GLN A 345 -2.12 -25.68 10.92
CA GLN A 345 -3.09 -25.75 9.82
C GLN A 345 -4.48 -25.20 10.22
N ALA A 346 -4.55 -24.02 10.85
CA ALA A 346 -5.76 -23.51 11.50
C ALA A 346 -7.06 -23.59 10.65
N PHE A 347 -7.00 -23.30 9.35
CA PHE A 347 -8.17 -23.47 8.47
C PHE A 347 -8.75 -24.90 8.47
N LEU A 348 -7.91 -25.94 8.53
CA LEU A 348 -8.34 -27.34 8.60
C LEU A 348 -8.94 -27.73 9.97
N GLN A 349 -8.97 -26.80 10.93
CA GLN A 349 -9.67 -26.94 12.21
C GLN A 349 -10.99 -26.13 12.25
N ALA A 350 -11.30 -25.37 11.19
CA ALA A 350 -12.57 -24.68 11.02
C ALA A 350 -13.57 -25.49 10.18
N PRO A 351 -14.71 -25.94 10.73
CA PRO A 351 -15.71 -26.71 9.98
C PRO A 351 -16.44 -25.86 8.93
N ILE A 352 -16.91 -26.50 7.86
CA ILE A 352 -17.72 -25.90 6.79
C ILE A 352 -19.16 -26.44 6.88
N PRO A 353 -20.18 -25.56 6.98
CA PRO A 353 -21.60 -25.93 6.85
C PRO A 353 -21.90 -26.71 5.56
N GLU A 354 -22.87 -27.63 5.59
CA GLU A 354 -23.10 -28.59 4.50
C GLU A 354 -23.39 -27.94 3.13
N ASP A 355 -24.03 -26.77 3.14
CA ASP A 355 -24.35 -25.94 1.97
C ASP A 355 -23.13 -25.26 1.34
N GLU A 356 -22.04 -25.06 2.09
CA GLU A 356 -20.77 -24.51 1.60
C GLU A 356 -19.71 -25.58 1.27
N GLN A 357 -19.98 -26.87 1.54
CA GLN A 357 -19.01 -27.93 1.30
C GLN A 357 -18.71 -28.11 -0.20
N TYR A 358 -17.42 -28.20 -0.54
CA TYR A 358 -16.93 -28.31 -1.91
C TYR A 358 -15.98 -29.50 -2.07
N TYR A 359 -15.77 -29.93 -3.31
CA TYR A 359 -14.82 -30.99 -3.62
C TYR A 359 -13.48 -30.39 -4.06
N ILE A 360 -12.39 -31.02 -3.67
CA ILE A 360 -11.05 -30.75 -4.19
C ILE A 360 -10.52 -31.92 -5.01
N LYS A 361 -9.69 -31.62 -6.01
CA LYS A 361 -8.75 -32.61 -6.57
C LYS A 361 -7.50 -32.63 -5.71
N LEU A 362 -6.96 -33.81 -5.40
CA LEU A 362 -5.66 -33.90 -4.75
C LEU A 362 -4.57 -33.32 -5.68
N PRO A 363 -3.44 -32.82 -5.12
CA PRO A 363 -2.35 -32.28 -5.93
C PRO A 363 -1.84 -33.33 -6.92
N LYS A 364 -1.45 -32.91 -8.14
CA LYS A 364 -0.98 -33.84 -9.18
C LYS A 364 0.32 -34.53 -8.81
N GLU A 365 1.09 -33.89 -7.95
CA GLU A 365 2.35 -34.34 -7.40
C GLU A 365 2.20 -35.36 -6.25
N TYR A 366 0.99 -35.51 -5.70
CA TYR A 366 0.70 -36.43 -4.59
C TYR A 366 -0.13 -37.64 -5.08
N VAL A 367 0.32 -38.84 -4.73
CA VAL A 367 -0.38 -40.10 -5.04
C VAL A 367 -0.83 -40.73 -3.72
N HIS A 368 -2.13 -40.73 -3.46
CA HIS A 368 -2.67 -41.37 -2.27
C HIS A 368 -2.51 -42.90 -2.36
N PRO A 369 -2.03 -43.61 -1.32
CA PRO A 369 -1.78 -45.06 -1.36
C PRO A 369 -2.98 -45.89 -1.86
N GLU A 370 -4.18 -45.57 -1.39
CA GLU A 370 -5.42 -46.25 -1.78
C GLU A 370 -6.01 -45.82 -3.15
N GLY A 371 -5.34 -44.94 -3.90
CA GLY A 371 -5.79 -44.48 -5.23
C GLY A 371 -6.93 -43.47 -5.23
N TYR A 372 -7.13 -42.71 -4.15
CA TYR A 372 -8.05 -41.56 -4.13
C TYR A 372 -7.53 -40.42 -5.03
N ILE A 373 -8.46 -39.70 -5.68
CA ILE A 373 -8.16 -38.62 -6.64
C ILE A 373 -8.63 -37.24 -6.17
N GLY A 374 -9.40 -37.19 -5.10
CA GLY A 374 -10.00 -35.99 -4.54
C GLY A 374 -10.60 -36.22 -3.16
N ALA A 375 -11.19 -35.17 -2.60
CA ALA A 375 -11.91 -35.23 -1.34
C ALA A 375 -13.09 -34.24 -1.33
N LYS A 376 -14.17 -34.55 -0.60
CA LYS A 376 -15.18 -33.57 -0.17
C LYS A 376 -14.65 -32.90 1.10
N MET A 377 -14.47 -31.59 1.09
CA MET A 377 -14.00 -30.87 2.26
C MET A 377 -15.13 -30.70 3.27
N LEU A 378 -14.92 -31.16 4.51
CA LEU A 378 -15.79 -30.87 5.66
C LEU A 378 -15.23 -29.70 6.49
N TYR A 379 -13.94 -29.40 6.35
CA TYR A 379 -13.21 -28.31 7.01
C TYR A 379 -12.52 -27.41 5.98
N ALA A 380 -12.28 -26.15 6.35
CA ALA A 380 -11.70 -25.14 5.47
C ALA A 380 -10.25 -25.47 5.05
N LEU A 381 -9.84 -25.01 3.87
CA LEU A 381 -8.51 -25.26 3.32
C LEU A 381 -7.97 -23.97 2.70
N TYR A 382 -6.68 -23.68 2.92
CA TYR A 382 -5.99 -22.49 2.40
C TYR A 382 -6.38 -22.22 0.93
N GLY A 383 -6.67 -20.96 0.59
CA GLY A 383 -6.97 -20.54 -0.79
C GLY A 383 -8.42 -20.76 -1.26
N HIS A 384 -9.30 -21.38 -0.47
CA HIS A 384 -10.74 -21.24 -0.68
C HIS A 384 -11.25 -19.91 -0.10
N ARG A 385 -12.22 -19.26 -0.76
CA ARG A 385 -12.61 -17.87 -0.44
C ARG A 385 -13.20 -17.69 0.96
N THR A 386 -13.93 -18.68 1.48
CA THR A 386 -14.56 -18.61 2.80
C THR A 386 -13.63 -19.02 3.95
N SER A 387 -12.42 -19.52 3.67
CA SER A 387 -11.58 -20.13 4.71
C SER A 387 -11.11 -19.15 5.78
N GLY A 388 -10.76 -17.92 5.39
CA GLY A 388 -10.46 -16.84 6.33
C GLY A 388 -11.63 -16.59 7.30
N ARG A 389 -12.85 -16.44 6.75
CA ARG A 389 -14.06 -16.20 7.54
C ARG A 389 -14.38 -17.36 8.47
N ARG A 390 -14.42 -18.59 7.94
CA ARG A 390 -14.76 -19.80 8.71
C ARG A 390 -13.82 -20.03 9.89
N TRP A 391 -12.53 -19.73 9.71
CA TRP A 391 -11.57 -19.74 10.82
C TRP A 391 -11.78 -18.58 11.79
N SER A 392 -12.01 -17.35 11.32
CA SER A 392 -12.32 -16.23 12.22
C SER A 392 -13.58 -16.48 13.06
N GLU A 393 -14.62 -17.09 12.48
CA GLU A 393 -15.84 -17.51 13.18
C GLU A 393 -15.53 -18.61 14.22
N THR A 394 -14.71 -19.59 13.86
CA THR A 394 -14.30 -20.69 14.75
C THR A 394 -13.46 -20.19 15.93
N ALA A 395 -12.48 -19.33 15.66
CA ALA A 395 -11.65 -18.70 16.67
C ALA A 395 -12.46 -17.77 17.57
N HIS A 396 -13.38 -16.97 17.01
CA HIS A 396 -14.29 -16.15 17.81
C HIS A 396 -15.20 -17.01 18.71
N LYS A 397 -15.76 -18.10 18.18
CA LYS A 397 -16.59 -19.03 18.97
C LYS A 397 -15.77 -19.64 20.12
N PHE A 398 -14.55 -20.11 19.86
CA PHE A 398 -13.64 -20.57 20.91
C PHE A 398 -13.45 -19.51 22.00
N MET A 399 -13.17 -18.25 21.63
CA MET A 399 -13.01 -17.15 22.58
C MET A 399 -14.28 -16.89 23.40
N SER A 400 -15.45 -16.86 22.76
CA SER A 400 -16.74 -16.60 23.42
C SER A 400 -17.17 -17.73 24.35
N ASP A 401 -17.04 -18.99 23.93
CA ASP A 401 -17.45 -20.16 24.71
C ASP A 401 -16.53 -20.38 25.93
N ASN A 402 -15.22 -20.13 25.78
CA ASN A 402 -14.22 -20.42 26.81
C ASN A 402 -13.85 -19.22 27.71
N PHE A 403 -14.00 -17.99 27.21
CA PHE A 403 -13.59 -16.76 27.89
C PHE A 403 -14.66 -15.65 27.82
N PRO A 404 -15.92 -15.91 28.25
CA PRO A 404 -17.03 -14.95 28.10
C PRO A 404 -16.86 -13.61 28.86
N LYS A 405 -15.83 -13.49 29.70
CA LYS A 405 -15.45 -12.24 30.38
C LYS A 405 -14.50 -11.34 29.56
N LEU A 406 -13.94 -11.84 28.45
CA LEU A 406 -13.16 -11.04 27.51
C LEU A 406 -14.11 -10.42 26.48
N LYS A 407 -14.14 -9.09 26.38
CA LYS A 407 -14.93 -8.42 25.33
C LYS A 407 -14.08 -8.34 24.06
N ARG A 408 -14.71 -8.56 22.91
CA ARG A 408 -14.13 -8.29 21.58
C ARG A 408 -14.14 -6.78 21.32
N SER A 409 -13.07 -6.21 20.78
CA SER A 409 -13.02 -4.76 20.56
C SER A 409 -13.88 -4.34 19.38
N THR A 410 -14.49 -3.15 19.45
CA THR A 410 -15.22 -2.58 18.31
C THR A 410 -14.29 -1.99 17.25
N PHE A 411 -13.03 -1.68 17.62
CA PHE A 411 -12.05 -1.06 16.74
C PHE A 411 -11.20 -2.09 15.98
N ASP A 412 -10.81 -3.18 16.65
CA ASP A 412 -10.13 -4.32 16.03
C ASP A 412 -10.78 -5.64 16.45
N GLU A 413 -11.52 -6.22 15.52
CA GLU A 413 -12.27 -7.47 15.67
C GLU A 413 -11.40 -8.70 16.03
N CYS A 414 -10.07 -8.59 15.94
CA CYS A 414 -9.12 -9.64 16.33
C CYS A 414 -8.62 -9.51 17.78
N LEU A 415 -8.97 -8.44 18.49
CA LEU A 415 -8.54 -8.16 19.87
C LEU A 415 -9.65 -8.50 20.90
N TYR A 416 -9.26 -9.20 21.96
CA TYR A 416 -10.08 -9.54 23.11
C TYR A 416 -9.38 -9.12 24.39
N ILE A 417 -10.04 -8.36 25.26
CA ILE A 417 -9.48 -7.91 26.55
C ILE A 417 -10.53 -8.02 27.66
N GLY A 418 -10.10 -8.35 28.87
CA GLY A 418 -10.95 -8.39 30.05
C GLY A 418 -10.29 -9.08 31.24
N ASN A 419 -11.08 -9.31 32.30
CA ASN A 419 -10.59 -9.93 33.53
C ASN A 419 -11.04 -11.39 33.63
N VAL A 420 -10.08 -12.31 33.62
CA VAL A 420 -10.26 -13.74 33.90
C VAL A 420 -9.77 -14.01 35.31
N ASN A 421 -10.59 -14.63 36.16
CA ASN A 421 -10.26 -14.91 37.57
C ASN A 421 -9.78 -13.69 38.39
N GLY A 422 -10.25 -12.47 38.03
CA GLY A 422 -9.85 -11.22 38.68
C GLY A 422 -8.51 -10.63 38.18
N LYS A 423 -7.90 -11.24 37.16
CA LYS A 423 -6.62 -10.85 36.56
C LYS A 423 -6.81 -10.47 35.10
N LEU A 424 -6.03 -9.51 34.62
CA LEU A 424 -6.07 -9.06 33.24
C LEU A 424 -5.57 -10.16 32.29
N MET A 425 -6.34 -10.41 31.23
CA MET A 425 -5.92 -11.19 30.08
C MET A 425 -6.24 -10.41 28.79
N MET A 426 -5.30 -10.43 27.86
CA MET A 426 -5.40 -9.81 26.53
C MET A 426 -5.06 -10.87 25.49
N VAL A 427 -5.87 -11.00 24.43
CA VAL A 427 -5.66 -11.98 23.35
C VAL A 427 -5.82 -11.27 22.00
N LEU A 428 -4.78 -11.34 21.18
CA LEU A 428 -4.80 -10.86 19.79
C LEU A 428 -4.63 -12.05 18.85
N ILE A 429 -5.55 -12.20 17.90
CA ILE A 429 -5.57 -13.31 16.94
C ILE A 429 -5.15 -12.80 15.57
N TYR A 430 -3.98 -13.22 15.08
CA TYR A 430 -3.52 -12.94 13.71
C TYR A 430 -3.53 -14.23 12.90
N VAL A 431 -4.65 -14.52 12.25
CA VAL A 431 -4.85 -15.75 11.46
C VAL A 431 -4.49 -17.00 12.29
N ASP A 432 -3.39 -17.70 11.97
CA ASP A 432 -2.96 -18.93 12.64
C ASP A 432 -2.34 -18.64 14.05
N ASP A 433 -1.90 -17.40 14.32
CA ASP A 433 -1.15 -16.99 15.52
C ASP A 433 -2.05 -16.37 16.61
N PHE A 434 -1.87 -16.78 17.87
CA PHE A 434 -2.44 -16.11 19.06
C PHE A 434 -1.33 -15.49 19.90
N VAL A 435 -1.44 -14.19 20.17
CA VAL A 435 -0.58 -13.45 21.11
C VAL A 435 -1.38 -13.15 22.37
N VAL A 436 -0.92 -13.66 23.51
CA VAL A 436 -1.70 -13.72 24.76
C VAL A 436 -0.93 -13.03 25.88
N GLY A 437 -1.36 -11.84 26.28
CA GLY A 437 -0.86 -11.14 27.47
C GLY A 437 -1.56 -11.66 28.72
N CYS A 438 -0.81 -12.27 29.64
CA CYS A 438 -1.33 -12.75 30.94
C CYS A 438 -0.66 -12.04 32.12
N ALA A 439 -1.46 -11.59 33.08
CA ALA A 439 -0.97 -10.95 34.31
C ALA A 439 -0.32 -11.93 35.31
N ASP A 440 -0.56 -13.24 35.21
CA ASP A 440 0.12 -14.26 36.02
C ASP A 440 0.09 -15.66 35.36
N GLU A 441 0.80 -16.59 36.00
CA GLU A 441 0.95 -17.99 35.58
C GLU A 441 -0.37 -18.76 35.59
N LEU A 442 -1.28 -18.47 36.54
CA LEU A 442 -2.60 -19.11 36.61
C LEU A 442 -3.47 -18.73 35.42
N THR A 443 -3.46 -17.44 35.06
CA THR A 443 -4.16 -16.89 33.88
C THR A 443 -3.60 -17.50 32.59
N LYS A 444 -2.27 -17.69 32.51
CA LYS A 444 -1.62 -18.39 31.40
C LYS A 444 -2.03 -19.86 31.33
N ALA A 445 -1.95 -20.60 32.43
CA ALA A 445 -2.31 -22.02 32.48
C ALA A 445 -3.78 -22.26 32.10
N TYR A 446 -4.69 -21.39 32.57
CA TYR A 446 -6.11 -21.42 32.22
C TYR A 446 -6.36 -21.26 30.72
N PHE A 447 -5.62 -20.37 30.04
CA PHE A 447 -5.67 -20.24 28.58
C PHE A 447 -5.03 -21.43 27.87
N HIS A 448 -3.84 -21.85 28.32
CA HIS A 448 -3.05 -22.94 27.75
C HIS A 448 -3.85 -24.25 27.67
N GLU A 449 -4.50 -24.63 28.77
CA GLU A 449 -5.37 -25.81 28.84
C GLU A 449 -6.46 -25.76 27.75
N ARG A 450 -7.16 -24.62 27.63
CA ARG A 450 -8.29 -24.45 26.71
C ARG A 450 -7.87 -24.48 25.25
N ILE A 451 -6.80 -23.78 24.88
CA ILE A 451 -6.34 -23.75 23.50
C ILE A 451 -5.80 -25.12 23.06
N MET A 452 -5.06 -25.82 23.93
CA MET A 452 -4.52 -27.15 23.62
C MET A 452 -5.59 -28.25 23.59
N ASN A 453 -6.64 -28.14 24.41
CA ASN A 453 -7.75 -29.10 24.39
C ASN A 453 -8.72 -28.86 23.22
N THR A 454 -8.79 -27.64 22.69
CA THR A 454 -9.70 -27.30 21.57
C THR A 454 -9.03 -27.44 20.20
N PHE A 455 -7.77 -27.02 20.09
CA PHE A 455 -7.05 -26.94 18.82
C PHE A 455 -5.73 -27.69 18.86
N THR A 456 -5.34 -28.28 17.73
CA THR A 456 -3.96 -28.72 17.51
C THR A 456 -3.08 -27.48 17.37
N ALA A 457 -2.46 -27.05 18.47
CA ALA A 457 -1.63 -25.85 18.56
C ALA A 457 -0.23 -26.17 19.11
N THR A 458 0.72 -25.27 18.86
CA THR A 458 2.07 -25.29 19.46
C THR A 458 2.21 -24.08 20.37
N TYR A 459 2.72 -24.27 21.59
CA TYR A 459 3.07 -23.18 22.51
C TYR A 459 4.55 -22.85 22.35
N SER A 460 4.85 -21.61 21.98
CA SER A 460 6.21 -21.13 21.69
C SER A 460 6.91 -20.48 22.88
N GLY A 461 6.27 -20.45 24.06
CA GLY A 461 6.77 -19.71 25.22
C GLY A 461 6.39 -18.23 25.19
N ILE A 462 7.27 -17.39 25.76
CA ILE A 462 7.20 -15.93 25.60
C ILE A 462 7.44 -15.59 24.12
N ILE A 463 6.69 -14.62 23.60
CA ILE A 463 6.79 -14.21 22.19
C ILE A 463 8.22 -13.75 21.86
N ASN A 464 8.84 -14.40 20.87
CA ASN A 464 10.20 -14.09 20.39
C ASN A 464 10.25 -13.75 18.89
N GLN A 465 9.21 -14.10 18.14
CA GLN A 465 9.06 -13.79 16.72
C GLN A 465 7.58 -13.63 16.36
N PHE A 466 7.24 -12.59 15.61
CA PHE A 466 5.88 -12.36 15.09
C PHE A 466 5.94 -11.54 13.80
N LEU A 467 5.21 -11.94 12.75
CA LEU A 467 5.21 -11.26 11.44
C LEU A 467 6.62 -10.97 10.87
N GLN A 468 7.57 -11.91 11.06
CA GLN A 468 9.00 -11.78 10.70
C GLN A 468 9.79 -10.74 11.52
N LEU A 469 9.18 -10.08 12.51
CA LEU A 469 9.87 -9.25 13.49
C LEU A 469 10.44 -10.15 14.60
N LYS A 470 11.65 -9.83 15.06
CA LYS A 470 12.26 -10.38 16.28
C LYS A 470 11.73 -9.56 17.46
N ILE A 471 11.36 -10.23 18.55
CA ILE A 471 10.85 -9.60 19.77
C ILE A 471 11.69 -10.10 20.95
N GLU A 472 12.20 -9.18 21.76
CA GLU A 472 12.99 -9.49 22.94
C GLU A 472 12.29 -8.88 24.16
N VAL A 473 11.75 -9.75 25.02
CA VAL A 473 11.06 -9.36 26.25
C VAL A 473 12.04 -9.47 27.42
N THR A 474 12.43 -8.34 28.00
CA THR A 474 13.22 -8.31 29.23
C THR A 474 12.28 -8.33 30.43
N THR A 475 12.52 -9.25 31.36
CA THR A 475 11.71 -9.45 32.56
C THR A 475 12.52 -9.26 33.84
N GLU A 476 11.90 -8.75 34.90
CA GLU A 476 12.44 -8.74 36.25
C GLU A 476 11.50 -9.46 37.23
N ILE A 477 11.97 -9.68 38.47
CA ILE A 477 11.13 -10.15 39.58
C ILE A 477 10.75 -8.92 40.40
N ASN A 478 9.46 -8.68 40.57
CA ASN A 478 8.95 -7.55 41.37
C ASN A 478 8.99 -7.85 42.89
N ASP A 479 8.65 -6.86 43.71
CA ASP A 479 8.61 -6.97 45.19
C ASP A 479 7.70 -8.09 45.73
N LYS A 480 6.79 -8.62 44.90
CA LYS A 480 5.86 -9.71 45.26
C LYS A 480 6.37 -11.09 44.85
N GLY A 481 7.52 -11.16 44.18
CA GLY A 481 8.07 -12.39 43.61
C GLY A 481 7.52 -12.76 42.23
N ASP A 482 6.66 -11.94 41.63
CA ASP A 482 6.11 -12.20 40.29
C ASP A 482 7.14 -11.78 39.21
N THR A 483 7.28 -12.60 38.17
CA THR A 483 8.03 -12.19 36.97
C THR A 483 7.19 -11.23 36.13
N VAL A 484 7.73 -10.05 35.83
CA VAL A 484 7.04 -8.98 35.09
C VAL A 484 7.91 -8.46 33.94
N PRO A 485 7.32 -8.08 32.78
CA PRO A 485 8.07 -7.48 31.69
C PRO A 485 8.35 -5.99 31.97
N ILE A 486 9.60 -5.56 31.81
CA ILE A 486 10.03 -4.16 31.95
C ILE A 486 10.32 -3.48 30.63
N LYS A 487 10.76 -4.24 29.63
CA LYS A 487 11.18 -3.76 28.33
C LYS A 487 10.82 -4.76 27.25
N ILE A 488 10.27 -4.28 26.14
CA ILE A 488 10.07 -5.07 24.91
C ILE A 488 10.80 -4.37 23.77
N ASP A 489 11.77 -5.03 23.16
CA ASP A 489 12.47 -4.55 21.97
C ASP A 489 11.96 -5.29 20.73
N ILE A 490 11.57 -4.55 19.70
CA ILE A 490 11.07 -5.11 18.43
C ILE A 490 12.04 -4.72 17.30
N SER A 491 12.69 -5.70 16.67
CA SER A 491 13.74 -5.48 15.68
C SER A 491 13.59 -6.39 14.45
N ASN A 492 14.37 -6.12 13.40
CA ASN A 492 14.37 -6.95 12.18
C ASN A 492 15.72 -6.95 11.45
N GLU A 493 16.81 -7.01 12.22
CA GLU A 493 18.20 -6.95 11.75
C GLU A 493 18.44 -7.89 10.56
N ARG A 494 18.10 -9.18 10.72
CA ARG A 494 18.36 -10.19 9.68
C ARG A 494 17.65 -9.93 8.35
N SER A 495 16.42 -9.40 8.36
CA SER A 495 15.76 -9.04 7.10
C SER A 495 16.45 -7.84 6.44
N ILE A 496 16.97 -6.90 7.23
CA ILE A 496 17.77 -5.77 6.75
C ILE A 496 19.09 -6.28 6.12
N GLU A 497 19.78 -7.23 6.76
CA GLU A 497 21.00 -7.85 6.22
C GLU A 497 20.75 -8.64 4.93
N HIS A 498 19.66 -9.41 4.88
CA HIS A 498 19.25 -10.13 3.67
C HIS A 498 18.93 -9.16 2.52
N LEU A 499 18.22 -8.06 2.80
CA LEU A 499 17.93 -7.02 1.80
C LEU A 499 19.21 -6.31 1.33
N ALA A 500 20.11 -5.96 2.26
CA ALA A 500 21.39 -5.34 1.94
C ALA A 500 22.24 -6.23 1.02
N SER A 501 22.27 -7.53 1.31
CA SER A 501 22.93 -8.55 0.47
C SER A 501 22.25 -8.63 -0.92
N LYS A 502 20.91 -8.77 -0.96
CA LYS A 502 20.12 -8.88 -2.19
C LYS A 502 20.32 -7.69 -3.16
N PHE A 503 20.51 -6.48 -2.63
CA PHE A 503 20.69 -5.26 -3.44
C PHE A 503 22.14 -4.79 -3.59
N ALA A 504 23.10 -5.61 -3.15
CA ALA A 504 24.55 -5.35 -3.18
C ALA A 504 24.94 -4.02 -2.52
N ILE A 505 24.43 -3.76 -1.32
CA ILE A 505 24.85 -2.63 -0.49
C ILE A 505 26.28 -2.88 0.00
N ASN A 506 27.18 -1.93 -0.25
CA ASN A 506 28.56 -2.04 0.20
C ASN A 506 28.65 -1.87 1.72
N THR A 507 28.94 -2.95 2.43
CA THR A 507 28.99 -3.06 3.89
C THR A 507 30.28 -2.50 4.50
N SER A 508 31.32 -2.25 3.69
CA SER A 508 32.62 -1.72 4.13
C SER A 508 32.72 -0.20 4.05
N LYS A 509 31.72 0.48 3.50
CA LYS A 509 31.68 1.95 3.39
C LYS A 509 30.95 2.56 4.59
N GLN A 510 31.34 3.78 4.96
CA GLN A 510 30.58 4.56 5.92
C GLN A 510 29.15 4.81 5.37
N HIS A 511 28.16 4.35 6.11
CA HIS A 511 26.76 4.49 5.73
C HIS A 511 26.25 5.93 5.95
N PRO A 512 25.20 6.37 5.21
CA PRO A 512 24.63 7.70 5.38
C PRO A 512 24.08 7.91 6.80
N ARG A 513 24.05 9.16 7.28
CA ARG A 513 23.51 9.54 8.61
C ARG A 513 22.03 9.94 8.62
N SER A 514 21.41 9.96 7.45
CA SER A 514 19.98 10.25 7.19
C SER A 514 19.50 9.33 6.05
N PRO A 515 18.19 9.12 5.82
CA PRO A 515 17.70 8.34 4.68
C PRO A 515 17.76 9.10 3.35
N MET A 516 17.40 10.39 3.36
CA MET A 516 17.54 11.34 2.25
C MET A 516 18.31 12.60 2.68
N LEU A 517 18.68 13.45 1.73
CA LEU A 517 19.17 14.79 2.01
C LEU A 517 17.99 15.78 2.01
N GLU A 518 18.10 16.84 2.81
CA GLU A 518 17.20 17.99 2.74
C GLU A 518 17.20 18.61 1.33
N GLY A 519 16.04 19.10 0.88
CA GLY A 519 15.90 19.70 -0.45
C GLY A 519 16.04 18.74 -1.64
N LEU A 520 16.13 17.42 -1.42
CA LEU A 520 16.20 16.41 -2.47
C LEU A 520 14.87 16.31 -3.24
N ASN A 521 14.69 17.16 -4.24
CA ASN A 521 13.56 17.11 -5.15
C ASN A 521 13.72 15.99 -6.18
N ILE A 522 13.06 14.87 -5.93
CA ILE A 522 12.86 13.80 -6.91
C ILE A 522 11.82 14.30 -7.91
N LYS A 523 12.29 14.96 -8.97
CA LYS A 523 11.43 15.39 -10.07
C LYS A 523 10.84 14.19 -10.79
N LEU A 524 9.69 14.40 -11.44
CA LEU A 524 9.26 13.49 -12.50
C LEU A 524 10.38 13.40 -13.55
N PRO A 525 10.91 12.20 -13.84
CA PRO A 525 11.98 12.03 -14.80
C PRO A 525 11.45 12.22 -16.23
N ASP A 526 12.31 12.72 -17.12
CA ASP A 526 12.03 12.75 -18.56
C ASP A 526 11.80 11.31 -19.08
N ALA A 527 10.96 11.17 -20.11
CA ALA A 527 10.55 9.86 -20.63
C ALA A 527 11.75 8.99 -21.04
N ASP A 528 12.80 9.61 -21.59
CA ASP A 528 14.02 8.94 -22.05
C ASP A 528 14.92 8.42 -20.91
N ALA A 529 14.69 8.86 -19.67
CA ALA A 529 15.44 8.42 -18.49
C ALA A 529 14.82 7.19 -17.81
N ILE A 530 13.66 6.70 -18.28
CA ILE A 530 12.94 5.58 -17.69
C ILE A 530 13.58 4.24 -18.07
N ASP A 531 14.22 3.59 -17.09
CA ASP A 531 14.77 2.24 -17.24
C ASP A 531 13.78 1.21 -16.69
N ARG A 532 13.14 0.49 -17.61
CA ARG A 532 12.13 -0.52 -17.30
C ARG A 532 12.71 -1.84 -16.80
N SER A 533 14.00 -2.11 -17.02
CA SER A 533 14.67 -3.33 -16.53
C SER A 533 14.79 -3.35 -15.00
N ILE A 534 14.91 -2.17 -14.38
CA ILE A 534 15.02 -2.01 -12.92
C ILE A 534 13.66 -1.88 -12.21
N GLU A 535 12.53 -1.97 -12.91
CA GLU A 535 11.19 -1.76 -12.33
C GLU A 535 10.87 -2.78 -11.21
N THR A 536 11.08 -4.07 -11.47
CA THR A 536 10.87 -5.13 -10.47
C THR A 536 11.88 -5.05 -9.30
N PRO A 537 13.20 -4.87 -9.54
CA PRO A 537 14.14 -4.55 -8.47
C PRO A 537 13.75 -3.34 -7.61
N LEU A 538 13.36 -2.22 -8.24
CA LEU A 538 12.97 -0.98 -7.55
C LEU A 538 11.75 -1.20 -6.65
N ARG A 539 10.70 -1.82 -7.20
CA ARG A 539 9.51 -2.16 -6.41
C ARG A 539 9.85 -3.11 -5.27
N SER A 540 10.71 -4.10 -5.49
CA SER A 540 11.15 -5.01 -4.43
C SER A 540 11.89 -4.30 -3.31
N ILE A 541 12.78 -3.33 -3.58
CA ILE A 541 13.47 -2.58 -2.51
C ILE A 541 12.51 -1.62 -1.80
N VAL A 542 11.69 -0.87 -2.54
CA VAL A 542 10.76 0.11 -1.96
C VAL A 542 9.69 -0.55 -1.10
N TYR A 543 9.05 -1.64 -1.53
CA TYR A 543 8.02 -2.31 -0.73
C TYR A 543 8.61 -3.05 0.48
N SER A 544 9.83 -3.60 0.39
CA SER A 544 10.52 -4.16 1.56
C SER A 544 10.89 -3.08 2.59
N LEU A 545 11.35 -1.91 2.13
CA LEU A 545 11.57 -0.76 3.03
C LEU A 545 10.26 -0.24 3.62
N LEU A 546 9.15 -0.25 2.87
CA LEU A 546 7.84 0.20 3.34
C LEU A 546 7.27 -0.73 4.42
N TRP A 547 7.53 -2.03 4.32
CA TRP A 547 7.22 -3.00 5.38
C TRP A 547 7.97 -2.65 6.68
N LEU A 548 9.28 -2.43 6.61
CA LEU A 548 10.08 -2.01 7.77
C LEU A 548 9.56 -0.68 8.34
N ALA A 549 9.25 0.29 7.48
CA ALA A 549 8.75 1.61 7.88
C ALA A 549 7.44 1.58 8.65
N ARG A 550 6.54 0.66 8.27
CA ARG A 550 5.22 0.47 8.88
C ARG A 550 5.25 -0.38 10.16
N THR A 551 6.32 -1.13 10.39
CA THR A 551 6.42 -2.10 11.49
C THR A 551 7.33 -1.62 12.62
N ILE A 552 8.55 -1.20 12.30
CA ILE A 552 9.61 -0.91 13.29
C ILE A 552 10.50 0.30 12.98
N ARG A 553 10.42 0.90 11.78
CA ARG A 553 11.29 2.01 11.34
C ARG A 553 10.50 3.27 10.94
N PRO A 554 9.76 3.90 11.87
CA PRO A 554 9.04 5.17 11.62
C PRO A 554 9.93 6.23 10.96
N ASP A 555 11.22 6.27 11.31
CA ASP A 555 12.23 7.21 10.83
C ASP A 555 12.48 7.20 9.31
N ILE A 556 12.09 6.14 8.60
CA ILE A 556 12.22 6.08 7.13
C ILE A 556 10.88 6.26 6.38
N TYR A 557 9.75 6.39 7.07
CA TYR A 557 8.42 6.26 6.46
C TYR A 557 8.18 7.30 5.37
N TYR A 558 8.36 8.58 5.66
CA TYR A 558 8.22 9.66 4.68
C TYR A 558 9.08 9.45 3.44
N HIS A 559 10.34 9.07 3.65
CA HIS A 559 11.29 8.88 2.56
C HIS A 559 10.88 7.74 1.64
N VAL A 560 10.34 6.65 2.19
CA VAL A 560 9.87 5.50 1.41
C VAL A 560 8.52 5.77 0.75
N THR A 561 7.58 6.48 1.39
CA THR A 561 6.31 6.89 0.75
C THR A 561 6.53 7.90 -0.37
N CYS A 562 7.52 8.79 -0.24
CA CYS A 562 7.99 9.66 -1.32
C CYS A 562 8.46 8.82 -2.53
N LEU A 563 9.39 7.88 -2.33
CA LEU A 563 9.87 7.00 -3.43
C LEU A 563 8.78 6.12 -4.04
N ALA A 564 7.81 5.65 -3.24
CA ALA A 564 6.73 4.79 -3.71
C ALA A 564 5.86 5.45 -4.80
N GLN A 565 5.84 6.78 -4.89
CA GLN A 565 5.15 7.50 -5.97
C GLN A 565 5.78 7.27 -7.35
N PHE A 566 7.09 6.99 -7.40
CA PHE A 566 7.87 6.84 -8.63
C PHE A 566 8.11 5.38 -9.05
N CYS A 567 7.46 4.41 -8.38
CA CYS A 567 7.53 2.98 -8.73
C CYS A 567 6.98 2.60 -10.13
N HIS A 568 6.38 3.56 -10.85
CA HIS A 568 5.91 3.42 -12.23
C HIS A 568 6.76 4.19 -13.26
N THR A 569 7.69 5.03 -12.80
CA THR A 569 8.65 5.80 -13.60
C THR A 569 10.09 5.49 -13.15
N PRO A 570 10.51 4.21 -13.21
CA PRO A 570 11.79 3.76 -12.67
C PRO A 570 12.99 4.42 -13.37
N THR A 571 13.93 4.97 -12.59
CA THR A 571 15.20 5.50 -13.12
C THR A 571 16.39 5.14 -12.23
N ALA A 572 17.60 5.27 -12.79
CA ALA A 572 18.84 5.06 -12.05
C ALA A 572 18.95 5.93 -10.78
N GLU A 573 18.50 7.19 -10.82
CA GLU A 573 18.52 8.08 -9.66
C GLU A 573 17.50 7.66 -8.57
N ILE A 574 16.30 7.19 -8.96
CA ILE A 574 15.31 6.66 -8.01
C ILE A 574 15.83 5.36 -7.36
N MET A 575 16.45 4.47 -8.15
CA MET A 575 17.07 3.24 -7.63
C MET A 575 18.26 3.53 -6.71
N LYS A 576 19.06 4.54 -7.02
CA LYS A 576 20.15 5.06 -6.17
C LYS A 576 19.60 5.67 -4.87
N ALA A 577 18.48 6.39 -4.91
CA ALA A 577 17.80 6.89 -3.72
C ALA A 577 17.26 5.75 -2.84
N ALA A 578 16.62 4.72 -3.44
CA ALA A 578 16.15 3.55 -2.71
C ALA A 578 17.31 2.76 -2.06
N LYS A 579 18.41 2.51 -2.79
CA LYS A 579 19.63 1.91 -2.25
C LYS A 579 20.27 2.77 -1.15
N ARG A 580 20.20 4.11 -1.27
CA ARG A 580 20.68 5.04 -0.25
C ARG A 580 19.88 4.94 1.06
N ILE A 581 18.55 4.78 1.00
CA ILE A 581 17.74 4.51 2.21
C ILE A 581 18.13 3.16 2.81
N LEU A 582 18.22 2.10 1.99
CA LEU A 582 18.62 0.78 2.48
C LEU A 582 20.02 0.78 3.11
N ALA A 583 20.97 1.56 2.58
CA ALA A 583 22.28 1.74 3.17
C ALA A 583 22.23 2.44 4.54
N TYR A 584 21.36 3.43 4.73
CA TYR A 584 21.10 4.04 6.04
C TYR A 584 20.49 3.00 7.01
N VAL A 585 19.44 2.29 6.57
CA VAL A 585 18.77 1.25 7.38
C VAL A 585 19.73 0.14 7.80
N TYR A 586 20.64 -0.28 6.93
CA TYR A 586 21.69 -1.27 7.22
C TYR A 586 22.77 -0.73 8.16
N GLY A 587 23.15 0.54 8.02
CA GLY A 587 24.06 1.23 8.94
C GLY A 587 23.48 1.49 10.33
N THR A 588 22.17 1.33 10.50
CA THR A 588 21.46 1.38 11.80
C THR A 588 20.61 0.13 12.02
N ARG A 589 21.06 -1.04 11.55
CA ARG A 589 20.28 -2.29 11.61
C ARG A 589 20.03 -2.79 13.03
N ASP A 590 20.90 -2.41 13.95
CA ASP A 590 20.85 -2.73 15.39
C ASP A 590 19.74 -1.95 16.12
N PHE A 591 19.04 -1.02 15.45
CA PHE A 591 17.97 -0.23 16.05
C PHE A 591 16.69 -1.06 16.21
N SER A 592 16.19 -1.12 17.44
CA SER A 592 14.88 -1.65 17.83
C SER A 592 13.86 -0.53 18.04
N LEU A 593 12.58 -0.84 17.86
CA LEU A 593 11.49 -0.09 18.48
C LEU A 593 11.37 -0.58 19.93
N THR A 594 11.66 0.29 20.90
CA THR A 594 11.78 -0.07 22.31
C THR A 594 10.58 0.42 23.13
N TYR A 595 9.90 -0.50 23.82
CA TYR A 595 8.81 -0.21 24.74
C TYR A 595 9.26 -0.36 26.18
N GLU A 596 9.35 0.79 26.85
CA GLU A 596 9.51 0.96 28.29
C GLU A 596 8.51 2.03 28.72
N CYS A 597 7.76 1.81 29.80
CA CYS A 597 6.67 2.69 30.21
C CYS A 597 7.17 3.78 31.16
N ASP A 598 7.08 5.04 30.75
CA ASP A 598 7.28 6.18 31.64
C ASP A 598 5.94 6.73 32.11
N LYS A 599 5.59 6.44 33.38
CA LYS A 599 4.34 6.88 34.01
C LYS A 599 4.35 8.37 34.38
N THR A 600 5.48 9.07 34.27
CA THR A 600 5.56 10.53 34.43
C THR A 600 5.11 11.27 33.16
N LEU A 601 5.20 10.62 32.00
CA LEU A 601 4.74 11.16 30.73
C LEU A 601 3.21 11.00 30.56
N PRO A 602 2.56 11.86 29.74
CA PRO A 602 1.13 11.78 29.47
C PRO A 602 0.67 10.39 29.04
N ARG A 603 -0.49 9.96 29.55
CA ARG A 603 -1.07 8.64 29.27
C ARG A 603 -1.29 8.42 27.77
N LEU A 604 -1.74 9.44 27.05
CA LEU A 604 -1.66 9.49 25.59
C LEU A 604 -1.08 10.84 25.18
N ALA A 605 -0.27 10.87 24.12
CA ALA A 605 0.23 12.11 23.52
C ALA A 605 0.25 11.99 22.00
N VAL A 606 -0.27 13.02 21.31
CA VAL A 606 -0.29 13.13 19.85
C VAL A 606 0.72 14.18 19.42
N TYR A 607 1.41 13.94 18.31
CA TYR A 607 2.14 14.95 17.54
C TYR A 607 1.64 14.90 16.09
N CYS A 608 1.50 16.06 15.46
CA CYS A 608 1.17 16.17 14.03
C CYS A 608 1.90 17.34 13.36
N ASP A 609 2.15 17.20 12.07
CA ASP A 609 2.73 18.22 11.18
C ASP A 609 2.13 18.07 9.78
N ALA A 610 2.25 19.10 8.94
CA ALA A 610 2.04 19.01 7.50
C ALA A 610 3.02 19.86 6.69
N ASP A 611 3.77 19.23 5.80
CA ASP A 611 4.57 19.95 4.80
C ASP A 611 3.65 20.49 3.69
N HIS A 612 3.39 21.79 3.74
CA HIS A 612 2.42 22.46 2.87
C HIS A 612 2.93 22.60 1.44
N ALA A 613 2.22 21.96 0.51
CA ALA A 613 2.61 21.87 -0.89
C ALA A 613 4.04 21.31 -1.10
N GLY A 614 4.53 20.49 -0.16
CA GLY A 614 5.89 19.93 -0.16
C GLY A 614 6.20 19.04 -1.38
N ASP A 615 5.18 18.39 -1.95
CA ASP A 615 5.37 17.58 -3.16
C ASP A 615 5.62 18.48 -4.38
N THR A 616 6.81 18.36 -5.00
CA THR A 616 7.17 19.20 -6.15
C THR A 616 6.60 18.72 -7.49
N SER A 617 5.91 17.57 -7.54
CA SER A 617 5.24 17.09 -8.77
C SER A 617 3.85 17.69 -8.96
N ASP A 618 3.05 17.76 -7.89
CA ASP A 618 1.63 18.18 -7.94
C ASP A 618 1.25 19.23 -6.87
N ARG A 619 2.21 19.71 -6.08
CA ARG A 619 2.02 20.72 -5.02
C ARG A 619 0.99 20.32 -3.96
N ASN A 620 0.72 19.02 -3.79
CA ASN A 620 -0.09 18.54 -2.69
C ASN A 620 0.74 18.45 -1.38
N SER A 621 0.07 18.72 -0.26
CA SER A 621 0.68 18.69 1.07
C SER A 621 0.90 17.27 1.59
N VAL A 622 1.86 17.07 2.49
CA VAL A 622 2.13 15.78 3.15
C VAL A 622 1.91 15.91 4.65
N SER A 623 0.93 15.17 5.19
CA SER A 623 0.64 15.09 6.62
C SER A 623 1.47 14.00 7.30
N GLY A 624 1.86 14.28 8.54
CA GLY A 624 2.62 13.39 9.43
C GLY A 624 1.97 13.29 10.81
N TYR A 625 2.13 12.13 11.46
CA TYR A 625 1.54 11.85 12.76
C TYR A 625 2.30 10.76 13.53
N CYS A 626 2.39 10.93 14.84
CA CYS A 626 2.71 9.84 15.78
C CYS A 626 1.90 9.93 17.09
N LEU A 627 1.59 8.76 17.65
CA LEU A 627 0.85 8.56 18.89
C LEU A 627 1.69 7.78 19.90
N TYR A 628 1.77 8.31 21.11
CA TYR A 628 2.46 7.70 22.24
C TYR A 628 1.48 7.30 23.35
N LEU A 629 1.80 6.21 24.06
CA LEU A 629 1.17 5.74 25.29
C LEU A 629 2.26 5.66 26.37
N HIS A 630 2.27 6.58 27.35
CA HIS A 630 3.33 6.66 28.38
C HIS A 630 4.76 6.61 27.81
N GLY A 631 5.03 7.41 26.77
CA GLY A 631 6.31 7.45 26.06
C GLY A 631 6.54 6.34 25.03
N MET A 632 5.72 5.29 24.99
CA MET A 632 5.83 4.18 24.03
C MET A 632 5.11 4.53 22.72
N LEU A 633 5.81 4.50 21.58
CA LEU A 633 5.26 4.84 20.27
C LEU A 633 4.35 3.71 19.72
N ILE A 634 3.03 3.92 19.72
CA ILE A 634 2.04 2.87 19.38
C ILE A 634 1.43 2.99 17.98
N ASP A 635 1.32 4.19 17.41
CA ASP A 635 0.90 4.38 16.02
C ASP A 635 1.59 5.57 15.33
N TRP A 636 1.75 5.50 14.01
CA TRP A 636 2.37 6.55 13.20
C TRP A 636 2.03 6.39 11.71
N TRP A 637 2.06 7.48 10.95
CA TRP A 637 1.93 7.44 9.50
C TRP A 637 2.46 8.71 8.81
N SER A 638 2.77 8.57 7.52
CA SER A 638 3.03 9.65 6.57
C SER A 638 2.08 9.50 5.38
N LYS A 639 1.32 10.55 5.01
CA LYS A 639 0.31 10.51 3.94
C LYS A 639 0.24 11.83 3.15
N LYS A 640 0.16 11.71 1.83
CA LYS A 640 -0.11 12.83 0.92
C LYS A 640 -1.60 13.20 0.88
N GLN A 641 -1.93 14.48 1.02
CA GLN A 641 -3.30 15.01 1.11
C GLN A 641 -4.01 15.06 -0.26
N LYS A 642 -4.28 13.90 -0.87
CA LYS A 642 -4.84 13.80 -2.24
C LYS A 642 -6.28 14.30 -2.40
N SER A 643 -7.04 14.43 -1.31
CA SER A 643 -8.47 14.79 -1.34
C SER A 643 -8.76 16.27 -1.04
N SER A 644 -7.74 17.06 -0.73
CA SER A 644 -7.88 18.46 -0.33
C SER A 644 -6.61 19.21 -0.70
N THR A 645 -6.59 19.87 -1.87
CA THR A 645 -5.48 20.76 -2.25
C THR A 645 -5.55 22.01 -1.39
N THR A 646 -4.74 22.05 -0.34
CA THR A 646 -4.73 23.14 0.63
C THR A 646 -4.16 24.42 0.06
N LEU A 647 -4.71 25.57 0.48
CA LEU A 647 -4.28 26.89 0.02
C LEU A 647 -3.41 27.64 1.05
N SER A 648 -3.13 27.04 2.21
CA SER A 648 -2.23 27.58 3.23
C SER A 648 -1.65 26.50 4.13
N SER A 649 -0.54 26.78 4.82
CA SER A 649 0.07 25.89 5.82
C SER A 649 -0.88 25.58 6.98
N THR A 650 -1.51 26.60 7.53
CA THR A 650 -2.53 26.47 8.58
C THR A 650 -3.64 25.49 8.18
N GLU A 651 -4.07 25.47 6.92
CA GLU A 651 -5.07 24.51 6.45
C GLU A 651 -4.52 23.07 6.36
N ALA A 652 -3.31 22.90 5.81
CA ALA A 652 -2.65 21.60 5.70
C ALA A 652 -2.43 20.95 7.08
N GLU A 653 -1.98 21.72 8.05
CA GLU A 653 -1.78 21.26 9.41
C GLU A 653 -3.11 21.02 10.14
N TYR A 654 -4.14 21.84 9.91
CA TYR A 654 -5.48 21.59 10.46
C TYR A 654 -6.07 20.26 9.94
N ILE A 655 -5.79 19.91 8.68
CA ILE A 655 -6.13 18.59 8.12
C ILE A 655 -5.33 17.47 8.80
N ALA A 656 -4.01 17.64 8.98
CA ALA A 656 -3.18 16.66 9.69
C ALA A 656 -3.66 16.43 11.13
N MET A 657 -3.94 17.52 11.87
CA MET A 657 -4.51 17.49 13.22
C MET A 657 -5.85 16.74 13.24
N SER A 658 -6.71 16.94 12.24
CA SER A 658 -8.02 16.26 12.18
C SER A 658 -7.87 14.74 12.03
N GLU A 659 -6.93 14.28 11.21
CA GLU A 659 -6.67 12.85 10.97
C GLU A 659 -5.90 12.22 12.14
N ALA A 660 -4.99 12.97 12.76
CA ALA A 660 -4.30 12.62 13.99
C ALA A 660 -5.26 12.39 15.15
N CYS A 661 -6.15 13.36 15.42
CA CYS A 661 -7.19 13.25 16.44
C CYS A 661 -8.15 12.09 16.16
N THR A 662 -8.54 11.86 14.90
CA THR A 662 -9.40 10.71 14.53
C THR A 662 -8.73 9.37 14.87
N SER A 663 -7.43 9.25 14.57
CA SER A 663 -6.64 8.05 14.88
C SER A 663 -6.51 7.83 16.40
N ALA A 664 -6.24 8.92 17.14
CA ALA A 664 -6.16 8.90 18.61
C ALA A 664 -7.51 8.59 19.28
N LEU A 665 -8.65 9.02 18.70
CA LEU A 665 -9.98 8.65 19.19
C LEU A 665 -10.24 7.16 19.07
N GLY A 666 -9.81 6.51 17.99
CA GLY A 666 -9.93 5.05 17.84
C GLY A 666 -9.27 4.32 19.01
N ILE A 667 -8.01 4.63 19.27
CA ILE A 667 -7.24 4.06 20.38
C ILE A 667 -7.83 4.43 21.75
N ARG A 668 -8.23 5.69 21.98
CA ARG A 668 -8.88 6.13 23.22
C ARG A 668 -10.16 5.34 23.49
N ASN A 669 -11.01 5.17 22.47
CA ASN A 669 -12.26 4.40 22.59
C ASN A 669 -11.95 2.93 22.91
N THR A 670 -10.98 2.31 22.22
CA THR A 670 -10.52 0.95 22.55
C THR A 670 -10.09 0.84 24.01
N LEU A 671 -9.30 1.79 24.52
CA LEU A 671 -8.85 1.76 25.91
C LEU A 671 -10.00 1.97 26.92
N HIS A 672 -11.02 2.77 26.56
CA HIS A 672 -12.23 3.02 27.35
C HIS A 672 -13.23 1.85 27.35
N GLU A 673 -13.23 0.98 26.33
CA GLU A 673 -14.04 -0.25 26.30
C GLU A 673 -13.68 -1.24 27.43
N TYR A 674 -12.43 -1.18 27.89
CA TYR A 674 -11.78 -2.20 28.72
C TYR A 674 -11.33 -1.73 30.10
N TRP A 675 -10.84 -0.50 30.18
CA TRP A 675 -10.45 0.13 31.44
C TRP A 675 -11.33 1.33 31.70
N ASP A 676 -11.37 1.76 32.96
CA ASP A 676 -11.79 3.12 33.30
C ASP A 676 -10.70 4.09 32.80
N PHE A 677 -10.66 4.29 31.48
CA PHE A 677 -9.77 5.22 30.83
C PHE A 677 -10.33 6.61 31.08
N GLU A 678 -9.98 7.16 32.23
CA GLU A 678 -10.39 8.49 32.69
C GLU A 678 -10.42 9.48 31.53
N ASN A 679 -11.56 10.15 31.35
CA ASN A 679 -11.90 10.91 30.14
C ASN A 679 -11.11 12.24 29.97
N SER A 680 -9.94 12.31 30.58
CA SER A 680 -8.87 13.29 30.37
C SER A 680 -8.72 13.72 28.91
N SER A 681 -8.42 15.01 28.74
CA SER A 681 -8.18 15.60 27.44
C SER A 681 -6.77 15.22 26.95
N ILE A 682 -6.65 14.69 25.73
CA ILE A 682 -5.36 14.24 25.19
C ILE A 682 -4.57 15.44 24.64
N PRO A 683 -3.30 15.66 25.02
CA PRO A 683 -2.46 16.71 24.45
C PRO A 683 -2.13 16.40 22.97
N VAL A 684 -2.41 17.39 22.12
CA VAL A 684 -2.10 17.40 20.69
C VAL A 684 -1.03 18.47 20.46
N HIS A 685 0.20 18.01 20.23
CA HIS A 685 1.37 18.86 20.02
C HIS A 685 1.46 19.28 18.55
N ILE A 686 1.61 20.59 18.33
CA ILE A 686 1.66 21.23 17.02
C ILE A 686 2.48 22.53 17.11
N ASP A 687 3.20 22.90 16.05
CA ASP A 687 4.08 24.09 16.04
C ASP A 687 3.43 25.34 15.42
N ASN A 688 2.22 25.23 14.87
CA ASN A 688 1.47 26.37 14.34
C ASN A 688 0.43 26.93 15.34
N GLU A 689 0.72 28.12 15.87
CA GLU A 689 -0.17 28.87 16.76
C GLU A 689 -1.53 29.18 16.13
N ALA A 690 -1.60 29.40 14.82
CA ALA A 690 -2.87 29.69 14.15
C ALA A 690 -3.82 28.48 14.20
N VAL A 691 -3.31 27.25 14.03
CA VAL A 691 -4.12 26.02 14.18
C VAL A 691 -4.61 25.90 15.62
N THR A 692 -3.73 26.16 16.60
CA THR A 692 -4.06 26.19 18.04
C THR A 692 -5.19 27.17 18.37
N HIS A 693 -5.17 28.37 17.79
CA HIS A 693 -6.25 29.35 17.95
C HIS A 693 -7.56 28.95 17.22
N ILE A 694 -7.46 28.41 16.00
CA ILE A 694 -8.64 28.02 15.21
C ILE A 694 -9.37 26.82 15.84
N ALA A 695 -8.64 25.87 16.43
CA ALA A 695 -9.24 24.72 17.13
C ALA A 695 -10.00 25.10 18.41
N THR A 696 -9.67 26.24 19.02
CA THR A 696 -10.20 26.68 20.33
C THR A 696 -11.25 27.81 20.25
N GLN A 697 -11.25 28.62 19.19
CA GLN A 697 -12.16 29.76 19.04
C GLN A 697 -13.54 29.38 18.44
N ARG A 698 -14.52 30.29 18.59
CA ARG A 698 -15.90 30.08 18.09
C ARG A 698 -16.16 30.60 16.69
N GLN A 699 -15.33 31.48 16.14
CA GLN A 699 -15.57 32.14 14.84
C GLN A 699 -14.93 31.37 13.68
N LEU A 700 -15.74 31.03 12.68
CA LEU A 700 -15.29 30.40 11.44
C LEU A 700 -14.61 31.45 10.56
N SER A 701 -13.31 31.27 10.29
CA SER A 701 -12.63 32.07 9.26
C SER A 701 -13.24 31.78 7.89
N SER A 702 -13.56 32.81 7.12
CA SER A 702 -14.12 32.68 5.77
C SER A 702 -13.21 31.88 4.81
N ARG A 703 -11.92 31.77 5.15
CA ARG A 703 -10.89 31.04 4.40
C ARG A 703 -10.88 29.51 4.62
N LEU A 704 -11.71 28.97 5.52
CA LEU A 704 -11.72 27.54 5.87
C LEU A 704 -13.05 26.81 5.55
N LYS A 705 -13.94 27.44 4.77
CA LYS A 705 -15.27 26.88 4.44
C LYS A 705 -15.21 25.53 3.71
N HIS A 706 -14.17 25.28 2.91
CA HIS A 706 -14.00 24.03 2.17
C HIS A 706 -13.50 22.86 3.04
N VAL A 707 -13.12 23.11 4.29
CA VAL A 707 -12.78 22.09 5.30
C VAL A 707 -13.75 22.07 6.49
N GLU A 708 -14.94 22.68 6.34
CA GLU A 708 -15.93 22.93 7.40
C GLU A 708 -16.29 21.69 8.24
N VAL A 709 -16.40 20.50 7.64
CA VAL A 709 -16.68 19.25 8.38
C VAL A 709 -15.53 18.88 9.34
N ARG A 710 -14.27 18.98 8.89
CA ARG A 710 -13.09 18.76 9.75
C ARG A 710 -13.01 19.84 10.84
N TYR A 711 -13.34 21.09 10.50
CA TYR A 711 -13.42 22.20 11.45
C TYR A 711 -14.42 21.95 12.58
N HIS A 712 -15.66 21.57 12.26
CA HIS A 712 -16.68 21.28 13.27
C HIS A 712 -16.29 20.09 14.16
N ALA A 713 -15.72 19.03 13.57
CA ALA A 713 -15.28 17.86 14.33
C ALA A 713 -14.15 18.20 15.32
N LEU A 714 -13.06 18.82 14.86
CA LEU A 714 -11.95 19.22 15.73
C LEU A 714 -12.40 20.19 16.82
N ARG A 715 -13.20 21.20 16.47
CA ARG A 715 -13.73 22.16 17.45
C ARG A 715 -14.63 21.48 18.49
N GLN A 716 -15.48 20.54 18.10
CA GLN A 716 -16.29 19.76 19.05
C GLN A 716 -15.42 18.90 19.98
N TRP A 717 -14.29 18.40 19.51
CA TRP A 717 -13.38 17.61 20.34
C TRP A 717 -12.44 18.47 21.20
N CYS A 718 -12.16 19.72 20.82
CA CYS A 718 -11.23 20.61 21.54
C CYS A 718 -11.92 21.65 22.44
N THR A 719 -13.25 21.79 22.42
CA THR A 719 -13.97 22.84 23.18
C THR A 719 -15.14 22.30 24.00
N GLY A 720 -15.38 22.90 25.16
CA GLY A 720 -16.45 22.55 26.10
C GLY A 720 -15.99 21.67 27.28
N GLU A 721 -16.89 21.43 28.22
CA GLU A 721 -16.62 20.72 29.49
C GLU A 721 -16.14 19.26 29.26
N ASN A 722 -16.57 18.64 28.16
CA ASN A 722 -16.18 17.28 27.76
C ASN A 722 -15.15 17.27 26.62
N SER A 723 -14.19 18.21 26.62
CA SER A 723 -13.11 18.23 25.62
C SER A 723 -12.30 16.92 25.61
N LYS A 724 -12.12 16.34 24.42
CA LYS A 724 -11.36 15.10 24.21
C LYS A 724 -9.88 15.37 23.91
N PHE A 725 -9.57 16.55 23.38
CA PHE A 725 -8.21 17.00 23.06
C PHE A 725 -7.99 18.43 23.55
N HIS A 726 -6.73 18.77 23.78
CA HIS A 726 -6.28 20.15 23.95
C HIS A 726 -4.99 20.35 23.16
N THR A 727 -4.85 21.51 22.54
CA THR A 727 -3.68 21.87 21.76
C THR A 727 -2.55 22.33 22.67
N VAL A 728 -1.34 21.85 22.37
CA VAL A 728 -0.09 22.24 23.04
C VAL A 728 0.86 22.76 21.98
N TRP A 729 1.24 24.04 22.06
CA TRP A 729 2.26 24.57 21.16
C TRP A 729 3.63 24.00 21.50
N ILE A 730 4.39 23.63 20.47
CA ILE A 730 5.79 23.17 20.59
C ILE A 730 6.67 23.83 19.52
N SER A 731 7.98 23.83 19.73
CA SER A 731 8.94 24.23 18.69
C SER A 731 8.99 23.18 17.57
N THR A 732 9.17 23.62 16.32
CA THR A 732 9.39 22.75 15.15
C THR A 732 10.55 21.78 15.37
N ASP A 733 11.66 22.22 15.98
CA ASP A 733 12.82 21.36 16.32
C ASP A 733 12.47 20.26 17.35
N ASP A 734 11.36 20.38 18.07
CA ASP A 734 10.82 19.41 19.03
C ASP A 734 9.59 18.66 18.50
N ASN A 735 9.09 18.96 17.30
CA ASN A 735 7.95 18.28 16.71
C ASN A 735 8.37 16.91 16.15
N MET A 736 8.03 15.84 16.87
CA MET A 736 8.29 14.47 16.43
C MET A 736 7.56 14.10 15.12
N ALA A 737 6.57 14.89 14.69
CA ALA A 737 5.84 14.61 13.46
C ALA A 737 6.58 15.04 12.17
N ASP A 738 7.54 15.97 12.26
CA ASP A 738 8.29 16.52 11.13
C ASP A 738 8.98 15.46 10.26
N ILE A 739 9.49 14.39 10.90
CA ILE A 739 10.14 13.26 10.21
C ILE A 739 9.17 12.46 9.31
N PHE A 740 7.86 12.66 9.45
CA PHE A 740 6.83 12.04 8.60
C PHE A 740 6.35 12.96 7.46
N THR A 741 6.79 14.22 7.40
CA THR A 741 6.33 15.22 6.41
C THR A 741 7.42 15.67 5.45
N LYS A 742 8.67 15.79 5.92
CA LYS A 742 9.78 16.37 5.15
C LYS A 742 11.14 15.72 5.49
N ALA A 743 12.13 15.93 4.61
CA ALA A 743 13.50 15.48 4.85
C ALA A 743 14.27 16.50 5.70
N LEU A 744 14.65 16.11 6.91
CA LEU A 744 15.09 17.06 7.94
C LEU A 744 16.53 17.57 7.79
N PRO A 745 16.78 18.83 8.20
CA PRO A 745 18.09 19.48 8.15
C PRO A 745 19.17 18.84 9.03
N ILE A 746 20.42 19.22 8.77
CA ILE A 746 21.50 19.09 9.75
C ILE A 746 21.45 20.30 10.69
N THR A 747 21.32 20.06 12.00
CA THR A 747 21.25 21.15 12.99
C THR A 747 22.54 21.97 13.01
N LYS A 748 22.47 23.19 13.56
CA LYS A 748 23.62 24.11 13.72
C LYS A 748 24.81 23.50 14.47
N HIS A 749 24.61 22.41 15.22
CA HIS A 749 25.64 21.67 15.95
C HIS A 749 26.24 20.47 15.17
N GLY A 750 25.92 20.31 13.89
CA GLY A 750 26.46 19.25 13.02
C GLY A 750 25.82 17.86 13.22
N VAL A 751 24.82 17.75 14.10
CA VAL A 751 24.02 16.54 14.28
C VAL A 751 22.77 16.62 13.40
N PRO A 752 22.46 15.61 12.56
CA PRO A 752 21.21 15.59 11.80
C PRO A 752 20.00 15.65 12.72
N LEU A 753 19.03 16.54 12.47
CA LEU A 753 17.82 16.65 13.29
C LEU A 753 17.05 15.33 13.31
N ILE A 754 17.04 14.62 12.18
CA ILE A 754 16.55 13.24 12.06
C ILE A 754 17.17 12.26 13.07
N THR A 755 18.43 12.44 13.50
CA THR A 755 19.03 11.58 14.54
C THR A 755 18.35 11.76 15.90
N LYS A 756 17.99 13.01 16.27
CA LYS A 756 17.24 13.33 17.50
C LYS A 756 15.86 12.65 17.47
N HIS A 757 15.08 12.87 16.40
CA HIS A 757 13.74 12.28 16.28
C HIS A 757 13.78 10.75 16.15
N THR A 758 14.77 10.18 15.47
CA THR A 758 14.93 8.71 15.38
C THR A 758 15.17 8.11 16.76
N ALA A 759 16.05 8.70 17.57
CA ALA A 759 16.31 8.22 18.92
C ALA A 759 15.06 8.31 19.81
N ALA A 760 14.30 9.41 19.72
CA ALA A 760 13.06 9.60 20.46
C ALA A 760 11.93 8.63 20.02
N LEU A 761 11.68 8.50 18.72
CA LEU A 761 10.64 7.61 18.16
C LEU A 761 10.90 6.14 18.49
N LEU A 762 12.15 5.72 18.42
CA LEU A 762 12.54 4.34 18.70
C LEU A 762 12.80 4.07 20.19
N ASN A 763 12.72 5.11 21.04
CA ASN A 763 13.07 5.07 22.47
C ASN A 763 14.47 4.48 22.69
N ILE A 764 15.41 4.87 21.83
CA ILE A 764 16.82 4.50 21.97
C ILE A 764 17.35 5.32 23.15
N LYS A 765 17.42 4.69 24.32
CA LYS A 765 18.16 5.18 25.50
C LYS A 765 19.65 5.24 25.14
N ASP A 766 20.01 6.31 24.44
CA ASP A 766 21.24 6.34 23.66
C ASP A 766 22.46 6.39 24.59
N ARG A 767 23.36 5.43 24.40
CA ARG A 767 24.68 5.43 25.03
C ARG A 767 25.47 6.70 24.67
N LYS A 768 25.11 7.38 23.57
CA LYS A 768 25.60 8.72 23.18
C LYS A 768 24.85 9.88 23.86
N VAL A 769 23.59 9.74 24.27
CA VAL A 769 22.94 10.76 25.13
C VAL A 769 23.61 10.75 26.49
N GLN A 770 23.84 9.56 27.08
CA GLN A 770 24.72 9.46 28.26
C GLN A 770 26.11 10.04 27.99
N LEU A 771 26.73 9.77 26.84
CA LEU A 771 28.04 10.35 26.51
C LEU A 771 28.00 11.87 26.34
N GLN A 772 26.94 12.44 25.75
CA GLN A 772 26.75 13.87 25.56
C GLN A 772 26.42 14.57 26.88
N GLU A 773 25.59 13.98 27.74
CA GLU A 773 25.33 14.46 29.10
C GLU A 773 26.60 14.40 29.96
N GLN A 774 27.40 13.34 29.86
CA GLN A 774 28.71 13.23 30.52
C GLN A 774 29.71 14.26 29.97
N LEU A 775 29.77 14.48 28.65
CA LEU A 775 30.62 15.51 28.04
C LEU A 775 30.18 16.93 28.42
N GLN A 776 28.87 17.20 28.48
CA GLN A 776 28.32 18.49 28.94
C GLN A 776 28.54 18.70 30.44
N ALA A 777 28.42 17.65 31.26
CA ALA A 777 28.73 17.69 32.69
C ALA A 777 30.23 17.93 32.93
N ALA A 778 31.11 17.24 32.19
CA ALA A 778 32.55 17.46 32.23
C ALA A 778 32.94 18.88 31.77
N ALA A 779 32.31 19.39 30.71
CA ALA A 779 32.52 20.77 30.25
C ALA A 779 32.09 21.81 31.31
N LYS A 780 30.92 21.61 31.95
CA LYS A 780 30.46 22.46 33.07
C LYS A 780 31.41 22.39 34.28
N GLN A 781 31.91 21.22 34.64
CA GLN A 781 32.91 21.07 35.71
C GLN A 781 34.23 21.77 35.37
N GLN A 782 34.70 21.69 34.12
CA GLN A 782 35.91 22.40 33.68
C GLN A 782 35.73 23.92 33.69
N GLN A 783 34.57 24.43 33.25
CA GLN A 783 34.25 25.87 33.35
C GLN A 783 34.22 26.35 34.81
N HIS A 784 33.56 25.61 35.70
CA HIS A 784 33.51 25.93 37.13
C HIS A 784 34.90 25.90 37.78
N ALA A 785 35.75 24.93 37.43
CA ALA A 785 37.13 24.85 37.93
C ALA A 785 38.03 25.96 37.37
N ALA A 786 37.80 26.43 36.13
CA ALA A 786 38.49 27.57 35.56
C ALA A 786 38.08 28.89 36.24
N GLN A 787 36.78 29.05 36.52
CA GLN A 787 36.24 30.22 37.21
C GLN A 787 36.76 30.34 38.65
N GLN A 788 36.78 29.23 39.41
CA GLN A 788 37.39 29.19 40.75
C GLN A 788 38.91 29.46 40.75
N LYS A 789 39.63 29.10 39.67
CA LYS A 789 41.04 29.48 39.52
C LYS A 789 41.20 30.98 39.30
N LEU A 790 40.37 31.58 38.45
CA LEU A 790 40.37 33.02 38.17
C LEU A 790 40.06 33.84 39.44
N GLU A 791 39.04 33.43 40.20
CA GLU A 791 38.69 34.05 41.49
C GLU A 791 39.84 33.97 42.51
N LYS A 792 40.52 32.82 42.62
CA LYS A 792 41.73 32.70 43.45
C LYS A 792 42.88 33.57 42.95
N GLN A 793 43.03 33.76 41.64
CA GLN A 793 44.07 34.61 41.06
C GLN A 793 43.79 36.09 41.38
N GLN A 794 42.56 36.56 41.19
CA GLN A 794 42.11 37.90 41.55
C GLN A 794 42.19 38.16 43.07
N SER A 795 41.88 37.16 43.89
CA SER A 795 42.07 37.23 45.35
C SER A 795 43.54 37.38 45.73
N ASN A 796 44.44 36.59 45.14
CA ASN A 796 45.88 36.71 45.35
C ASN A 796 46.44 38.06 44.88
N GLU A 797 46.02 38.57 43.72
CA GLU A 797 46.41 39.91 43.25
C GLU A 797 45.91 41.01 44.19
N SER A 798 44.69 40.87 44.72
CA SER A 798 44.14 41.79 45.73
C SER A 798 44.95 41.78 47.03
N ILE A 799 45.39 40.60 47.49
CA ILE A 799 46.26 40.43 48.67
C ILE A 799 47.66 41.04 48.41
N ILE A 800 48.22 40.85 47.22
CA ILE A 800 49.51 41.44 46.82
C ILE A 800 49.40 42.97 46.79
N LEU A 801 48.34 43.52 46.18
CA LEU A 801 48.08 44.96 46.15
C LEU A 801 47.87 45.55 47.55
N ALA A 802 47.15 44.86 48.43
CA ALA A 802 47.00 45.25 49.83
C ALA A 802 48.35 45.25 50.57
N THR A 803 49.16 44.21 50.38
CA THR A 803 50.49 44.09 50.99
C THR A 803 51.45 45.18 50.50
N LEU A 804 51.41 45.51 49.19
CA LEU A 804 52.18 46.61 48.61
C LEU A 804 51.73 47.98 49.14
N ARG A 805 50.42 48.20 49.32
CA ARG A 805 49.89 49.42 49.96
C ARG A 805 50.33 49.55 51.42
N ILE A 806 50.32 48.46 52.20
CA ILE A 806 50.82 48.44 53.58
C ILE A 806 52.32 48.73 53.64
N LYS A 807 53.13 48.17 52.72
CA LYS A 807 54.56 48.49 52.59
C LYS A 807 54.80 49.96 52.20
N ALA A 808 54.04 50.50 51.25
CA ALA A 808 54.15 51.90 50.86
C ALA A 808 53.77 52.84 52.02
N TRP A 809 52.71 52.51 52.76
CA TRP A 809 52.26 53.27 53.93
C TRP A 809 53.32 53.29 55.03
N THR A 810 53.87 52.12 55.40
CA THR A 810 54.93 51.99 56.42
C THR A 810 56.28 52.61 56.01
N GLN A 811 56.51 52.88 54.72
CA GLN A 811 57.67 53.64 54.22
C GLN A 811 57.40 55.16 54.11
N SER A 812 56.18 55.62 54.41
CA SER A 812 55.75 57.02 54.23
C SER A 812 55.45 57.78 55.53
N THR A 813 55.52 57.12 56.68
CA THR A 813 55.50 57.75 58.01
C THR A 813 56.92 58.14 58.45
N PRO A 814 57.16 59.38 58.94
CA PRO A 814 58.44 59.81 59.51
C PRO A 814 58.86 59.05 60.76
#